data_AF-A0A4Y9Y818-F1
#
_entry.id   AF-A0A4Y9Y818-F1
#
_cell.length_a   1.000
_cell.length_b   1.000
_cell.length_c   1.000
_cell.angle_alpha   90.00
_cell.angle_beta   90.00
_cell.angle_gamma   90.00
#
_symmetry.space_group_name_H-M   'P 1'
#
loop_
_entity.id
_entity.type
_entity.pdbx_description
1 polymer ?
#
loop_
_entity_poly.entity_id
_entity_poly.type
_entity_poly.pdbx_seq_one_letter_code
_entity_poly.pdbx_strand_id
1 'polypeptide(L)'
;MTSSDGNAQSAPADALKRYKHPFTEDGEWQYYATKDDDPTDRDTPRTLIELRMCALSAAIREKPEWWVKFRDEKVQAKWRQEIKVQEQQQGLHRSLQLTDNMINYIMGELEAYAALRDPETGTEFGPYERIWQSDQLIPVSLKAALISAVTPLESVPDTAKDWHPGSDGKVLNLVHPSLYPVVYGRTVACGSQEPLQPRVSDVAAMFKSEHFQWLPSEFYVEEDGTVKLASPYINNVDPEDYKDLTEVIPRVMEKAVPMFERVLSDLAREFDLEPTPDRELWQHFRSEHDRLQAEDRKHYEAEKDKVLDAAWDVYLDTRASEDEKWAEPPYPEMKEVKYFNRFFDEWQDAQAEHRWPDSKPGYDGGLDDVKKTVDLRRTTLQVIVKLANIILTPEKPEYGGGTWHVEGMDNEAIVSTFIYYYDTDNITESTLSFRNAVNEPRYHSQCDYYCMRHLYDMSADDICAQTVGELVTKQDRCIAFPNLYQHLVSPFRLIDPTKPGHRKILVFFLVDPNIRIPSASTVAPQQEPWIRRAMEGTDLWWRLPFELREMIWARLDPMSEEQAKKYREELMKERTLIVKTVDEQRLWRRAQGEEARPSSSSCSAAATASSSGSDGAVDGGLALQALELAQKLCEELGKVLAVAGHPEAREEGALIDNSRTRAQARAVA
;
A
#
# COMPACT_ATOMS: atom_id res chain seq x y z
N MET A 1 -4.93 -63.00 -0.69
CA MET A 1 -4.18 -62.15 -1.66
C MET A 1 -5.03 -60.90 -1.85
N THR A 2 -4.87 -59.96 -0.92
CA THR A 2 -4.29 -58.60 -1.08
C THR A 2 -5.37 -57.59 -1.50
N SER A 3 -6.15 -57.10 -0.53
CA SER A 3 -5.96 -55.81 0.20
C SER A 3 -6.25 -54.59 -0.69
N SER A 4 -7.45 -54.08 -0.54
CA SER A 4 -7.92 -52.79 -1.04
C SER A 4 -7.42 -51.68 -0.11
N ASP A 5 -6.29 -51.06 -0.45
CA ASP A 5 -5.88 -49.82 0.19
C ASP A 5 -6.51 -48.64 -0.56
N GLY A 6 -7.53 -48.06 0.06
CA GLY A 6 -8.08 -46.78 -0.32
C GLY A 6 -7.03 -45.70 -0.05
N ASN A 7 -6.40 -45.20 -1.10
CA ASN A 7 -5.60 -44.00 -1.03
C ASN A 7 -6.56 -42.81 -0.97
N ALA A 8 -7.02 -42.48 0.23
CA ALA A 8 -7.61 -41.19 0.51
C ALA A 8 -6.54 -40.14 0.18
N GLN A 9 -6.65 -39.53 -0.99
CA GLN A 9 -5.97 -38.27 -1.26
C GLN A 9 -6.41 -37.30 -0.17
N SER A 10 -5.51 -37.07 0.78
CA SER A 10 -5.61 -35.95 1.70
C SER A 10 -5.83 -34.70 0.86
N ALA A 11 -6.97 -34.05 1.04
CA ALA A 11 -7.18 -32.70 0.55
C ALA A 11 -5.95 -31.86 0.98
N PRO A 12 -5.38 -31.03 0.09
CA PRO A 12 -4.31 -30.13 0.50
C PRO A 12 -4.82 -29.31 1.69
N ALA A 13 -3.98 -29.18 2.72
CA ALA A 13 -4.26 -28.36 3.89
C ALA A 13 -4.80 -27.00 3.43
N ASP A 14 -5.94 -26.57 3.99
CA ASP A 14 -6.61 -25.31 3.68
C ASP A 14 -5.59 -24.19 3.46
N ALA A 15 -5.36 -23.81 2.20
CA ALA A 15 -4.63 -22.60 1.89
C ALA A 15 -5.36 -21.45 2.58
N LEU A 16 -4.67 -20.72 3.45
CA LEU A 16 -5.23 -19.56 4.14
C LEU A 16 -5.93 -18.67 3.11
N LYS A 17 -7.25 -18.55 3.23
CA LYS A 17 -8.08 -17.74 2.34
C LYS A 17 -7.77 -16.26 2.60
N ARG A 18 -6.70 -15.74 2.01
CA ARG A 18 -6.29 -14.32 2.10
C ARG A 18 -6.55 -13.59 0.79
N TYR A 19 -6.75 -12.28 0.86
CA TYR A 19 -6.78 -11.42 -0.34
C TYR A 19 -5.40 -11.34 -0.98
N LYS A 20 -5.36 -11.02 -2.29
CA LYS A 20 -4.11 -10.79 -3.02
C LYS A 20 -3.27 -9.73 -2.29
N HIS A 21 -2.03 -10.06 -1.98
CA HIS A 21 -1.15 -9.25 -1.14
C HIS A 21 0.12 -8.86 -1.91
N PRO A 22 0.79 -7.73 -1.57
CA PRO A 22 2.05 -7.37 -2.22
C PRO A 22 3.21 -8.35 -2.03
N PHE A 23 3.07 -9.35 -1.15
CA PHE A 23 4.15 -10.30 -0.81
C PHE A 23 3.80 -11.76 -1.09
N THR A 24 2.58 -12.04 -1.57
CA THR A 24 2.20 -13.40 -1.97
C THR A 24 2.75 -13.69 -3.37
N GLU A 25 3.49 -14.79 -3.51
CA GLU A 25 3.85 -15.34 -4.81
C GLU A 25 2.61 -16.09 -5.34
N ASP A 26 1.99 -15.57 -6.40
CA ASP A 26 1.07 -16.40 -7.20
C ASP A 26 1.94 -17.55 -7.77
N GLY A 27 1.45 -18.80 -7.67
CA GLY A 27 2.25 -20.04 -7.78
C GLY A 27 3.14 -20.20 -9.02
N GLU A 28 3.97 -21.26 -8.98
CA GLU A 28 5.10 -21.53 -9.89
C GLU A 28 4.91 -21.09 -11.35
N TRP A 29 5.88 -20.32 -11.83
CA TRP A 29 6.03 -19.86 -13.21
C TRP A 29 6.13 -21.06 -14.15
N GLN A 30 5.05 -21.40 -14.84
CA GLN A 30 5.16 -22.25 -16.02
C GLN A 30 5.63 -21.39 -17.18
N TYR A 31 6.91 -21.56 -17.54
CA TYR A 31 7.45 -21.05 -18.80
C TYR A 31 6.50 -21.40 -19.93
N TYR A 32 6.09 -20.40 -20.72
CA TYR A 32 5.16 -20.54 -21.82
C TYR A 32 5.50 -21.76 -22.69
N ALA A 33 4.75 -22.85 -22.49
CA ALA A 33 4.53 -23.77 -23.60
C ALA A 33 3.75 -22.97 -24.63
N THR A 34 4.15 -23.05 -25.90
CA THR A 34 3.56 -22.36 -27.06
C THR A 34 2.09 -22.72 -27.35
N LYS A 35 1.36 -23.23 -26.35
CA LYS A 35 -0.02 -23.69 -26.41
C LYS A 35 -0.91 -23.20 -25.26
N ASP A 36 -0.37 -22.56 -24.22
CA ASP A 36 -1.20 -21.92 -23.19
C ASP A 36 -1.47 -20.46 -23.56
N ASP A 37 -2.41 -20.31 -24.50
CA ASP A 37 -3.04 -19.05 -24.89
C ASP A 37 -4.14 -18.65 -23.88
N ASP A 38 -3.84 -18.63 -22.59
CA ASP A 38 -4.79 -18.12 -21.59
C ASP A 38 -4.65 -16.58 -21.47
N PRO A 39 -5.63 -15.78 -21.95
CA PRO A 39 -5.61 -14.33 -21.80
C PRO A 39 -5.63 -13.86 -20.34
N THR A 40 -5.91 -14.75 -19.38
CA THR A 40 -6.10 -14.44 -17.96
C THR A 40 -4.80 -14.38 -17.15
N ASP A 41 -3.63 -14.49 -17.80
CA ASP A 41 -2.33 -14.42 -17.11
C ASP A 41 -2.13 -13.06 -16.44
N ARG A 42 -2.12 -13.09 -15.09
CA ARG A 42 -2.38 -11.96 -14.19
C ARG A 42 -1.18 -11.02 -14.15
N ASP A 43 -1.43 -9.71 -14.10
CA ASP A 43 -0.44 -8.62 -13.95
C ASP A 43 0.39 -8.26 -15.20
N THR A 44 -0.12 -8.33 -16.44
CA THR A 44 0.62 -7.77 -17.60
C THR A 44 0.62 -6.24 -17.65
N PRO A 45 1.68 -5.60 -18.19
CA PRO A 45 1.69 -4.15 -18.33
C PRO A 45 0.67 -3.69 -19.37
N ARG A 46 -0.01 -2.59 -19.06
CA ARG A 46 -0.86 -1.88 -20.03
C ARG A 46 0.01 -1.15 -21.03
N THR A 47 -0.46 -0.98 -22.24
CA THR A 47 0.21 -0.10 -23.19
C THR A 47 0.14 1.36 -22.72
N LEU A 48 1.11 2.18 -23.10
CA LEU A 48 1.14 3.61 -22.80
C LEU A 48 -0.12 4.31 -23.33
N ILE A 49 -0.66 3.89 -24.46
CA ILE A 49 -1.88 4.47 -25.00
C ILE A 49 -3.10 4.14 -24.14
N GLU A 50 -3.20 2.93 -23.59
CA GLU A 50 -4.25 2.57 -22.62
C GLU A 50 -4.12 3.37 -21.32
N LEU A 51 -2.88 3.59 -20.84
CA LEU A 51 -2.64 4.46 -19.69
C LEU A 51 -3.03 5.91 -19.97
N ARG A 52 -2.76 6.43 -21.19
CA ARG A 52 -3.23 7.76 -21.61
C ARG A 52 -4.76 7.83 -21.67
N MET A 53 -5.43 6.78 -22.13
CA MET A 53 -6.89 6.70 -22.11
C MET A 53 -7.43 6.76 -20.67
N CYS A 54 -6.83 5.98 -19.75
CA CYS A 54 -7.19 6.01 -18.32
C CYS A 54 -6.97 7.39 -17.71
N ALA A 55 -5.81 8.01 -17.98
CA ALA A 55 -5.47 9.34 -17.48
C ALA A 55 -6.43 10.41 -18.01
N LEU A 56 -6.82 10.36 -19.28
CA LEU A 56 -7.80 11.28 -19.85
C LEU A 56 -9.19 11.08 -19.22
N SER A 57 -9.63 9.84 -19.06
CA SER A 57 -10.88 9.51 -18.37
C SER A 57 -10.88 10.07 -16.94
N ALA A 58 -9.81 9.84 -16.19
CA ALA A 58 -9.62 10.38 -14.84
C ALA A 58 -9.63 11.92 -14.82
N ALA A 59 -8.96 12.58 -15.78
CA ALA A 59 -8.94 14.04 -15.89
C ALA A 59 -10.31 14.65 -16.21
N ILE A 60 -11.16 13.94 -16.96
CA ILE A 60 -12.57 14.34 -17.15
C ILE A 60 -13.33 14.19 -15.83
N ARG A 61 -13.13 13.08 -15.11
CA ARG A 61 -13.80 12.76 -13.84
C ARG A 61 -13.34 13.64 -12.67
N GLU A 62 -12.18 14.27 -12.75
CA GLU A 62 -11.74 15.26 -11.76
C GLU A 62 -12.48 16.62 -11.89
N LYS A 63 -13.17 16.86 -13.02
CA LYS A 63 -13.95 18.09 -13.21
C LYS A 63 -15.14 18.09 -12.23
N PRO A 64 -15.48 19.23 -11.59
CA PRO A 64 -16.63 19.32 -10.71
C PRO A 64 -17.92 18.90 -11.43
N GLU A 65 -18.73 18.04 -10.80
CA GLU A 65 -20.01 17.56 -11.33
C GLU A 65 -19.91 16.92 -12.73
N TRP A 66 -18.78 16.29 -13.04
CA TRP A 66 -18.55 15.65 -14.34
C TRP A 66 -19.71 14.70 -14.72
N TRP A 67 -20.25 13.95 -13.75
CA TRP A 67 -21.33 12.98 -13.92
C TRP A 67 -22.67 13.63 -14.36
N VAL A 68 -22.86 14.92 -14.12
CA VAL A 68 -24.01 15.66 -14.68
C VAL A 68 -23.63 16.24 -16.03
N LYS A 69 -22.45 16.87 -16.09
CA LYS A 69 -21.98 17.66 -17.22
C LYS A 69 -21.72 16.82 -18.47
N PHE A 70 -21.27 15.57 -18.33
CA PHE A 70 -21.00 14.72 -19.49
C PHE A 70 -22.28 14.41 -20.28
N ARG A 71 -23.48 14.55 -19.70
CA ARG A 71 -24.75 14.30 -20.42
C ARG A 71 -25.21 15.47 -21.28
N ASP A 72 -24.58 16.64 -21.16
CA ASP A 72 -24.84 17.80 -22.00
C ASP A 72 -24.03 17.70 -23.30
N GLU A 73 -24.72 17.62 -24.44
CA GLU A 73 -24.11 17.51 -25.77
C GLU A 73 -23.12 18.66 -26.08
N LYS A 74 -23.41 19.88 -25.62
CA LYS A 74 -22.51 21.03 -25.82
C LYS A 74 -21.24 20.89 -25.00
N VAL A 75 -21.35 20.35 -23.79
CA VAL A 75 -20.20 20.09 -22.92
C VAL A 75 -19.36 18.97 -23.53
N GLN A 76 -19.97 17.87 -23.98
CA GLN A 76 -19.25 16.81 -24.68
C GLN A 76 -18.51 17.32 -25.92
N ALA A 77 -19.18 18.12 -26.76
CA ALA A 77 -18.58 18.70 -27.95
C ALA A 77 -17.37 19.60 -27.60
N LYS A 78 -17.51 20.40 -26.53
CA LYS A 78 -16.42 21.23 -26.02
C LYS A 78 -15.24 20.38 -25.52
N TRP A 79 -15.48 19.35 -24.70
CA TRP A 79 -14.41 18.47 -24.21
C TRP A 79 -13.70 17.74 -25.35
N ARG A 80 -14.44 17.23 -26.33
CA ARG A 80 -13.86 16.61 -27.53
C ARG A 80 -12.97 17.57 -28.29
N GLN A 81 -13.40 18.83 -28.44
CA GLN A 81 -12.59 19.86 -29.09
C GLN A 81 -11.32 20.18 -28.29
N GLU A 82 -11.43 20.32 -26.96
CA GLU A 82 -10.29 20.55 -26.07
C GLU A 82 -9.27 19.41 -26.17
N ILE A 83 -9.72 18.15 -26.15
CA ILE A 83 -8.87 16.97 -26.31
C ILE A 83 -8.15 17.01 -27.66
N LYS A 84 -8.86 17.24 -28.76
CA LYS A 84 -8.24 17.30 -30.11
C LYS A 84 -7.19 18.39 -30.23
N VAL A 85 -7.43 19.56 -29.65
CA VAL A 85 -6.46 20.67 -29.64
C VAL A 85 -5.24 20.31 -28.80
N GLN A 86 -5.43 19.68 -27.64
CA GLN A 86 -4.33 19.22 -26.79
C GLN A 86 -3.48 18.16 -27.50
N GLU A 87 -4.10 17.15 -28.11
CA GLU A 87 -3.38 16.10 -28.87
C GLU A 87 -2.53 16.70 -30.00
N GLN A 88 -3.05 17.70 -30.72
CA GLN A 88 -2.32 18.37 -31.80
C GLN A 88 -1.13 19.21 -31.31
N GLN A 89 -1.17 19.70 -30.07
CA GLN A 89 -0.13 20.57 -29.51
C GLN A 89 1.02 19.81 -28.86
N GLN A 90 0.82 18.55 -28.45
CA GLN A 90 1.80 17.81 -27.66
C GLN A 90 2.98 17.24 -28.48
N GLY A 91 2.93 17.30 -29.82
CA GLY A 91 4.02 16.80 -30.68
C GLY A 91 4.36 15.33 -30.42
N LEU A 92 3.38 14.54 -30.00
CA LEU A 92 3.56 13.16 -29.58
C LEU A 92 3.90 12.24 -30.74
N HIS A 93 4.69 11.21 -30.45
CA HIS A 93 4.89 10.08 -31.34
C HIS A 93 3.55 9.43 -31.73
N ARG A 94 3.44 8.88 -32.94
CA ARG A 94 2.18 8.32 -33.48
C ARG A 94 1.60 7.22 -32.60
N SER A 95 2.43 6.42 -31.94
CA SER A 95 2.00 5.36 -31.00
C SER A 95 1.26 5.90 -29.77
N LEU A 96 1.45 7.18 -29.45
CA LEU A 96 0.87 7.82 -28.28
C LEU A 96 -0.32 8.71 -28.63
N GLN A 97 -0.65 8.96 -29.89
CA GLN A 97 -1.74 9.87 -30.25
C GLN A 97 -3.11 9.19 -30.07
N LEU A 98 -4.04 9.85 -29.37
CA LEU A 98 -5.40 9.32 -29.19
C LEU A 98 -6.18 9.38 -30.51
N THR A 99 -6.74 8.25 -30.91
CA THR A 99 -7.62 8.14 -32.08
C THR A 99 -9.05 8.61 -31.74
N ASP A 100 -9.86 8.86 -32.77
CA ASP A 100 -11.29 9.13 -32.57
C ASP A 100 -12.01 7.94 -31.91
N ASN A 101 -11.59 6.70 -32.16
CA ASN A 101 -12.14 5.51 -31.50
C ASN A 101 -11.84 5.53 -30.01
N MET A 102 -10.59 5.83 -29.61
CA MET A 102 -10.20 5.92 -28.20
C MET A 102 -10.98 6.99 -27.47
N ILE A 103 -11.13 8.17 -28.08
CA ILE A 103 -11.93 9.25 -27.52
C ILE A 103 -13.40 8.82 -27.41
N ASN A 104 -13.96 8.11 -28.41
CA ASN A 104 -15.32 7.60 -28.34
C ASN A 104 -15.51 6.55 -27.24
N TYR A 105 -14.55 5.65 -27.07
CA TYR A 105 -14.54 4.66 -26.01
C TYR A 105 -14.56 5.35 -24.63
N ILE A 106 -13.63 6.29 -24.40
CA ILE A 106 -13.54 7.08 -23.15
C ILE A 106 -14.86 7.82 -22.89
N MET A 107 -15.45 8.45 -23.90
CA MET A 107 -16.71 9.18 -23.71
C MET A 107 -17.89 8.23 -23.43
N GLY A 108 -17.84 6.99 -23.93
CA GLY A 108 -18.84 5.96 -23.67
C GLY A 108 -18.77 5.38 -22.25
N GLU A 109 -17.57 5.11 -21.73
CA GLU A 109 -17.39 4.55 -20.38
C GLU A 109 -17.80 5.54 -19.26
N LEU A 110 -17.87 6.85 -19.54
CA LEU A 110 -18.30 7.86 -18.55
C LEU A 110 -19.69 7.58 -17.99
N GLU A 111 -20.61 7.03 -18.80
CA GLU A 111 -21.94 6.65 -18.31
C GLU A 111 -21.86 5.50 -17.29
N ALA A 112 -21.00 4.52 -17.54
CA ALA A 112 -20.79 3.40 -16.62
C ALA A 112 -20.11 3.86 -15.31
N TYR A 113 -19.11 4.73 -15.39
CA TYR A 113 -18.54 5.36 -14.19
C TYR A 113 -19.58 6.18 -13.41
N ALA A 114 -20.47 6.89 -14.11
CA ALA A 114 -21.51 7.68 -13.46
C ALA A 114 -22.55 6.78 -12.77
N ALA A 115 -22.80 5.58 -13.30
CA ALA A 115 -23.65 4.58 -12.68
C ALA A 115 -23.02 3.93 -11.43
N LEU A 116 -21.69 3.80 -11.39
CA LEU A 116 -20.95 3.26 -10.23
C LEU A 116 -20.83 4.24 -9.06
N ARG A 117 -20.99 5.54 -9.34
CA ARG A 117 -20.93 6.60 -8.34
C ARG A 117 -22.08 6.48 -7.34
N ASP A 118 -21.74 6.56 -6.07
CA ASP A 118 -22.70 6.70 -4.98
C ASP A 118 -23.13 8.18 -4.83
N PRO A 119 -24.41 8.51 -5.07
CA PRO A 119 -24.88 9.89 -4.97
C PRO A 119 -24.86 10.44 -3.53
N GLU A 120 -25.06 9.59 -2.52
CA GLU A 120 -25.16 10.02 -1.12
C GLU A 120 -23.79 10.33 -0.55
N THR A 121 -22.83 9.42 -0.74
CA THR A 121 -21.48 9.56 -0.18
C THR A 121 -20.51 10.28 -1.13
N GLY A 122 -20.90 10.44 -2.40
CA GLY A 122 -20.01 10.91 -3.46
C GLY A 122 -18.87 9.96 -3.80
N THR A 123 -18.93 8.71 -3.31
CA THR A 123 -17.92 7.69 -3.61
C THR A 123 -17.95 7.32 -5.08
N GLU A 124 -16.82 7.46 -5.75
CA GLU A 124 -16.66 7.17 -7.17
C GLU A 124 -15.31 6.51 -7.43
N PHE A 125 -15.15 6.03 -8.66
CA PHE A 125 -13.93 5.37 -9.09
C PHE A 125 -12.76 6.36 -9.16
N GLY A 126 -11.56 5.90 -8.79
CA GLY A 126 -10.31 6.65 -8.84
C GLY A 126 -9.70 6.71 -10.25
N PRO A 127 -8.39 6.98 -10.38
CA PRO A 127 -7.75 7.15 -11.69
C PRO A 127 -7.43 5.81 -12.36
N TYR A 128 -7.45 4.74 -11.57
CA TYR A 128 -7.10 3.39 -11.97
C TYR A 128 -7.99 2.39 -11.22
N GLU A 129 -8.03 1.14 -11.68
CA GLU A 129 -8.86 0.09 -11.09
C GLU A 129 -8.57 -0.14 -9.60
N ARG A 130 -9.60 -0.57 -8.87
CA ARG A 130 -9.56 -0.84 -7.41
C ARG A 130 -9.27 0.37 -6.53
N ILE A 131 -9.07 1.56 -7.11
CA ILE A 131 -8.91 2.81 -6.38
C ILE A 131 -10.26 3.50 -6.35
N TRP A 132 -10.70 3.92 -5.16
CA TRP A 132 -11.94 4.64 -4.95
C TRP A 132 -11.66 5.98 -4.27
N GLN A 133 -12.45 7.00 -4.60
CA GLN A 133 -12.32 8.34 -4.03
C GLN A 133 -13.68 8.94 -3.64
N SER A 134 -13.65 9.93 -2.77
CA SER A 134 -14.79 10.83 -2.52
C SER A 134 -14.31 12.17 -1.96
N ASP A 135 -14.92 13.27 -2.40
CA ASP A 135 -14.63 14.62 -1.88
C ASP A 135 -15.67 15.10 -0.85
N GLN A 136 -16.67 14.29 -0.51
CA GLN A 136 -17.77 14.67 0.38
C GLN A 136 -18.15 13.59 1.40
N LEU A 137 -17.33 12.54 1.53
CA LEU A 137 -17.60 11.38 2.38
C LEU A 137 -17.74 11.74 3.86
N ILE A 138 -16.94 12.70 4.33
CA ILE A 138 -16.91 13.14 5.72
C ILE A 138 -17.73 14.42 5.88
N PRO A 139 -18.85 14.39 6.62
CA PRO A 139 -19.65 15.59 6.87
C PRO A 139 -18.85 16.67 7.59
N VAL A 140 -19.15 17.94 7.30
CA VAL A 140 -18.47 19.11 7.90
C VAL A 140 -18.46 19.07 9.43
N SER A 141 -19.54 18.60 10.05
CA SER A 141 -19.63 18.43 11.51
C SER A 141 -18.68 17.36 12.06
N LEU A 142 -18.49 16.27 11.32
CA LEU A 142 -17.57 15.20 11.71
C LEU A 142 -16.11 15.64 11.53
N LYS A 143 -15.80 16.36 10.43
CA LYS A 143 -14.51 17.01 10.23
C LYS A 143 -14.18 17.97 11.38
N ALA A 144 -15.11 18.84 11.75
CA ALA A 144 -14.90 19.77 12.86
C ALA A 144 -14.63 19.05 14.19
N ALA A 145 -15.36 17.96 14.46
CA ALA A 145 -15.12 17.12 15.62
C ALA A 145 -13.72 16.47 15.58
N LEU A 146 -13.27 15.98 14.42
CA LEU A 146 -11.93 15.42 14.24
C LEU A 146 -10.84 16.46 14.50
N ILE A 147 -10.94 17.65 13.91
CA ILE A 147 -9.97 18.73 14.13
C ILE A 147 -9.90 19.10 15.62
N SER A 148 -11.05 19.24 16.28
CA SER A 148 -11.11 19.54 17.72
C SER A 148 -10.45 18.43 18.54
N ALA A 149 -10.72 17.17 18.23
CA ALA A 149 -10.19 16.02 18.95
C ALA A 149 -8.67 15.80 18.74
N VAL A 150 -8.14 16.21 17.59
CA VAL A 150 -6.70 16.11 17.26
C VAL A 150 -5.89 17.28 17.82
N THR A 151 -6.52 18.44 18.03
CA THR A 151 -5.86 19.68 18.52
C THR A 151 -4.97 19.47 19.77
N PRO A 152 -5.38 18.69 20.79
CA PRO A 152 -4.54 18.42 21.96
C PRO A 152 -3.21 17.71 21.64
N LEU A 153 -3.18 16.83 20.62
CA LEU A 153 -1.95 16.17 20.16
C LEU A 153 -1.05 17.14 19.38
N GLU A 154 -1.63 18.11 18.67
CA GLU A 154 -0.89 19.10 17.88
C GLU A 154 -0.30 20.23 18.73
N SER A 155 -1.02 20.63 19.77
CA SER A 155 -0.75 21.85 20.56
C SER A 155 0.21 21.62 21.73
N VAL A 156 0.99 20.55 21.68
CA VAL A 156 2.03 20.25 22.68
C VAL A 156 3.21 21.24 22.55
N PRO A 157 3.98 21.48 23.63
CA PRO A 157 5.19 22.30 23.57
C PRO A 157 6.15 21.79 22.48
N ASP A 158 6.92 22.68 21.84
CA ASP A 158 7.83 22.31 20.73
C ASP A 158 8.83 21.21 21.11
N THR A 159 9.26 21.15 22.37
CA THR A 159 10.15 20.12 22.90
C THR A 159 9.50 18.73 22.98
N ALA A 160 8.17 18.67 23.01
CA ALA A 160 7.37 17.45 23.04
C ALA A 160 6.85 17.03 21.67
N LYS A 161 7.04 17.85 20.62
CA LYS A 161 6.64 17.50 19.26
C LYS A 161 7.47 16.34 18.72
N ASP A 162 6.80 15.30 18.26
CA ASP A 162 7.43 14.12 17.67
C ASP A 162 7.64 14.29 16.15
N TRP A 163 8.73 14.96 15.80
CA TRP A 163 9.12 15.13 14.40
C TRP A 163 9.63 13.82 13.80
N HIS A 164 9.15 13.48 12.61
CA HIS A 164 9.55 12.28 11.90
C HIS A 164 11.06 12.31 11.57
N PRO A 165 11.80 11.22 11.85
CA PRO A 165 13.22 11.15 11.54
C PRO A 165 13.53 11.49 10.08
N GLY A 166 14.54 12.32 9.83
CA GLY A 166 14.95 12.70 8.47
C GLY A 166 14.02 13.67 7.74
N SER A 167 12.92 14.13 8.35
CA SER A 167 11.98 15.07 7.71
C SER A 167 12.42 16.54 7.75
N ASP A 168 13.53 16.84 8.42
CA ASP A 168 13.99 18.21 8.68
C ASP A 168 12.89 19.08 9.35
N GLY A 169 12.16 18.48 10.30
CA GLY A 169 11.11 19.17 11.06
C GLY A 169 9.90 19.60 10.23
N LYS A 170 9.59 18.87 9.15
CA LYS A 170 8.42 19.13 8.29
C LYS A 170 7.30 18.13 8.49
N VAL A 171 7.58 16.93 8.98
CA VAL A 171 6.57 15.88 9.19
C VAL A 171 6.40 15.67 10.68
N LEU A 172 5.25 16.07 11.21
CA LEU A 172 4.88 15.89 12.61
C LEU A 172 4.03 14.63 12.76
N ASN A 173 4.50 13.68 13.55
CA ASN A 173 3.75 12.47 13.87
C ASN A 173 2.84 12.75 15.06
N LEU A 174 1.53 12.48 14.91
CA LEU A 174 0.58 12.58 16.01
C LEU A 174 0.21 11.20 16.55
N VAL A 175 -0.07 10.27 15.63
CA VAL A 175 -0.26 8.84 15.93
C VAL A 175 0.57 8.09 14.90
N HIS A 176 1.65 7.43 15.34
CA HIS A 176 2.57 6.74 14.45
C HIS A 176 2.59 5.24 14.74
N PRO A 177 2.23 4.37 13.77
CA PRO A 177 2.15 2.92 13.98
C PRO A 177 3.45 2.26 14.49
N SER A 178 4.60 2.82 14.14
CA SER A 178 5.91 2.32 14.61
C SER A 178 6.28 2.73 16.04
N LEU A 179 5.45 3.52 16.73
CA LEU A 179 5.61 3.76 18.17
C LEU A 179 4.81 2.72 18.97
N TYR A 180 5.46 2.18 20.01
CA TYR A 180 4.97 1.07 20.82
C TYR A 180 4.46 -0.13 20.00
N PRO A 181 5.25 -0.63 19.03
CA PRO A 181 4.88 -1.83 18.27
C PRO A 181 4.96 -3.07 19.17
N VAL A 182 4.46 -4.21 18.67
CA VAL A 182 4.87 -5.50 19.22
C VAL A 182 6.36 -5.68 18.94
N VAL A 183 7.11 -6.06 19.97
CA VAL A 183 8.51 -6.45 19.89
C VAL A 183 8.59 -7.94 20.16
N TYR A 184 8.85 -8.75 19.13
CA TYR A 184 8.89 -10.20 19.26
C TYR A 184 9.98 -10.64 20.24
N GLY A 185 9.70 -11.69 21.02
CA GLY A 185 10.57 -12.13 22.11
C GLY A 185 10.52 -11.24 23.37
N ARG A 186 9.79 -10.11 23.35
CA ARG A 186 9.59 -9.22 24.51
C ARG A 186 8.12 -8.99 24.85
N THR A 187 7.31 -8.52 23.91
CA THR A 187 5.89 -8.20 24.15
C THR A 187 5.11 -9.47 24.45
N VAL A 188 4.29 -9.44 25.51
CA VAL A 188 3.49 -10.58 25.96
C VAL A 188 2.00 -10.28 25.77
N ALA A 189 1.23 -11.27 25.32
CA ALA A 189 -0.23 -11.15 25.25
C ALA A 189 -0.89 -11.30 26.63
N CYS A 190 -2.00 -10.61 26.85
CA CYS A 190 -2.84 -10.73 28.03
C CYS A 190 -3.22 -12.20 28.29
N GLY A 191 -2.97 -12.67 29.52
CA GLY A 191 -3.22 -14.06 29.91
C GLY A 191 -2.14 -15.07 29.49
N SER A 192 -1.10 -14.64 28.75
CA SER A 192 0.08 -15.44 28.45
C SER A 192 1.27 -15.04 29.33
N GLN A 193 2.21 -15.97 29.51
CA GLN A 193 3.54 -15.67 30.07
C GLN A 193 4.64 -15.71 29.01
N GLU A 194 4.35 -16.28 27.84
CA GLU A 194 5.31 -16.41 26.74
C GLU A 194 5.29 -15.18 25.84
N PRO A 195 6.45 -14.63 25.46
CA PRO A 195 6.53 -13.54 24.51
C PRO A 195 6.00 -13.93 23.13
N LEU A 196 5.32 -12.98 22.50
CA LEU A 196 4.83 -13.13 21.14
C LEU A 196 5.97 -13.47 20.18
N GLN A 197 5.65 -14.33 19.21
CA GLN A 197 6.54 -14.73 18.14
C GLN A 197 5.95 -14.33 16.79
N PRO A 198 6.79 -14.14 15.76
CA PRO A 198 6.32 -13.83 14.41
C PRO A 198 5.39 -14.93 13.88
N ARG A 199 4.25 -14.53 13.28
CA ARG A 199 3.29 -15.50 12.72
C ARG A 199 3.93 -16.41 11.67
N VAL A 200 3.47 -17.65 11.57
CA VAL A 200 3.78 -18.52 10.44
C VAL A 200 3.05 -17.96 9.21
N SER A 201 3.74 -17.90 8.08
CA SER A 201 3.21 -17.36 6.83
C SER A 201 3.70 -18.18 5.65
N ASP A 202 2.92 -18.16 4.57
CA ASP A 202 3.23 -18.71 3.26
C ASP A 202 4.15 -17.80 2.42
N VAL A 203 4.39 -16.59 2.91
CA VAL A 203 5.25 -15.58 2.25
C VAL A 203 6.73 -15.81 2.56
N ALA A 204 7.59 -15.51 1.59
CA ALA A 204 9.04 -15.58 1.74
C ALA A 204 9.55 -14.74 2.93
N ALA A 205 10.50 -15.29 3.70
CA ALA A 205 11.01 -14.70 4.93
C ALA A 205 11.54 -13.25 4.77
N MET A 206 12.00 -12.87 3.57
CA MET A 206 12.48 -11.52 3.29
C MET A 206 11.41 -10.42 3.33
N PHE A 207 10.12 -10.78 3.28
CA PHE A 207 8.99 -9.85 3.43
C PHE A 207 8.38 -9.88 4.83
N LYS A 208 9.02 -10.58 5.77
CA LYS A 208 8.58 -10.77 7.15
C LYS A 208 9.62 -10.20 8.11
N SER A 209 9.15 -9.49 9.12
CA SER A 209 9.96 -9.03 10.23
C SER A 209 10.04 -10.13 11.28
N GLU A 210 11.26 -10.41 11.72
CA GLU A 210 11.52 -11.27 12.87
C GLU A 210 11.54 -10.48 14.19
N HIS A 211 11.42 -9.14 14.13
CA HIS A 211 11.59 -8.26 15.28
C HIS A 211 10.32 -7.50 15.67
N PHE A 212 9.53 -7.03 14.71
CA PHE A 212 8.44 -6.09 14.99
C PHE A 212 7.13 -6.43 14.26
N GLN A 213 6.04 -5.96 14.85
CA GLN A 213 4.74 -5.86 14.18
C GLN A 213 4.01 -4.61 14.67
N TRP A 214 3.42 -3.85 13.75
CA TRP A 214 2.48 -2.81 14.13
C TRP A 214 1.28 -3.40 14.88
N LEU A 215 0.80 -2.68 15.89
CA LEU A 215 -0.29 -3.13 16.75
C LEU A 215 -1.63 -2.54 16.28
N PRO A 216 -2.50 -3.31 15.61
CA PRO A 216 -3.83 -2.84 15.22
C PRO A 216 -4.75 -2.69 16.44
N SER A 217 -5.79 -1.89 16.26
CA SER A 217 -6.94 -1.76 17.17
C SER A 217 -8.17 -2.41 16.51
N GLU A 218 -9.12 -2.86 17.32
CA GLU A 218 -10.27 -3.61 16.83
C GLU A 218 -11.51 -2.72 16.76
N PHE A 219 -12.19 -2.75 15.61
CA PHE A 219 -13.40 -2.00 15.33
C PHE A 219 -14.51 -2.96 14.95
N TYR A 220 -15.61 -2.94 15.69
CA TYR A 220 -16.78 -3.75 15.37
C TYR A 220 -17.74 -2.95 14.49
N VAL A 221 -18.09 -3.51 13.33
CA VAL A 221 -19.12 -2.98 12.45
C VAL A 221 -20.45 -3.61 12.83
N GLU A 222 -21.41 -2.81 13.25
CA GLU A 222 -22.75 -3.23 13.65
C GLU A 222 -23.63 -3.58 12.44
N GLU A 223 -24.82 -4.13 12.68
CA GLU A 223 -25.77 -4.50 11.62
C GLU A 223 -26.34 -3.30 10.85
N ASP A 224 -26.42 -2.13 11.49
CA ASP A 224 -26.83 -0.87 10.87
C ASP A 224 -25.68 -0.13 10.17
N GLY A 225 -24.47 -0.69 10.21
CA GLY A 225 -23.25 -0.11 9.65
C GLY A 225 -22.51 0.85 10.57
N THR A 226 -23.03 1.17 11.76
CA THR A 226 -22.30 1.96 12.76
C THR A 226 -21.05 1.22 13.22
N VAL A 227 -20.00 1.96 13.59
CA VAL A 227 -18.73 1.38 14.01
C VAL A 227 -18.41 1.76 15.45
N LYS A 228 -18.04 0.76 16.25
CA LYS A 228 -17.58 0.93 17.63
C LYS A 228 -16.14 0.47 17.78
N LEU A 229 -15.40 1.14 18.65
CA LEU A 229 -14.10 0.63 19.09
C LEU A 229 -14.35 -0.59 20.00
N ALA A 230 -13.89 -1.76 19.58
CA ALA A 230 -14.03 -3.02 20.31
C ALA A 230 -12.82 -3.31 21.21
N SER A 231 -11.62 -2.85 20.82
CA SER A 231 -10.44 -2.91 21.67
C SER A 231 -10.47 -1.84 22.76
N PRO A 232 -9.80 -2.03 23.91
CA PRO A 232 -9.80 -1.06 25.00
C PRO A 232 -9.10 0.27 24.67
N TYR A 233 -8.26 0.33 23.65
CA TYR A 233 -7.55 1.54 23.24
C TYR A 233 -7.20 1.51 21.75
N ILE A 234 -6.76 2.67 21.25
CA ILE A 234 -6.09 2.81 19.96
C ILE A 234 -4.59 3.00 20.22
N ASN A 235 -3.71 2.26 19.55
CA ASN A 235 -2.28 2.37 19.83
C ASN A 235 -1.78 3.82 19.68
N ASN A 236 -1.04 4.31 20.67
CA ASN A 236 -0.60 5.72 20.86
C ASN A 236 -1.67 6.75 21.25
N VAL A 237 -2.93 6.35 21.44
CA VAL A 237 -4.00 7.28 21.84
C VAL A 237 -4.49 6.87 23.23
N ASP A 238 -4.07 7.63 24.24
CA ASP A 238 -4.49 7.38 25.63
C ASP A 238 -6.02 7.57 25.73
N PRO A 239 -6.77 6.55 26.18
CA PRO A 239 -8.22 6.60 26.20
C PRO A 239 -8.79 7.60 27.23
N GLU A 240 -8.01 7.98 28.25
CA GLU A 240 -8.42 8.98 29.25
C GLU A 240 -8.07 10.39 28.78
N ASP A 241 -6.84 10.61 28.31
CA ASP A 241 -6.35 11.94 27.94
C ASP A 241 -6.93 12.42 26.59
N TYR A 242 -7.25 11.47 25.68
CA TYR A 242 -7.73 11.76 24.33
C TYR A 242 -9.09 11.11 24.03
N LYS A 243 -10.00 11.14 25.00
CA LYS A 243 -11.36 10.56 24.89
C LYS A 243 -12.13 11.04 23.64
N ASP A 244 -12.09 12.33 23.34
CA ASP A 244 -12.79 12.87 22.16
C ASP A 244 -12.25 12.25 20.85
N LEU A 245 -10.96 11.93 20.81
CA LEU A 245 -10.34 11.31 19.64
C LEU A 245 -10.71 9.83 19.52
N THR A 246 -10.76 9.10 20.64
CA THR A 246 -11.21 7.70 20.65
C THR A 246 -12.70 7.56 20.31
N GLU A 247 -13.52 8.59 20.57
CA GLU A 247 -14.94 8.63 20.15
C GLU A 247 -15.12 9.05 18.68
N VAL A 248 -14.27 9.94 18.15
CA VAL A 248 -14.39 10.43 16.77
C VAL A 248 -13.82 9.45 15.74
N ILE A 249 -12.72 8.74 16.03
CA ILE A 249 -12.10 7.80 15.08
C ILE A 249 -13.09 6.72 14.57
N PRO A 250 -13.88 6.03 15.42
CA PRO A 250 -14.89 5.07 14.98
C PRO A 250 -15.94 5.68 14.04
N ARG A 251 -16.33 6.94 14.27
CA ARG A 251 -17.30 7.65 13.41
C ARG A 251 -16.73 7.97 12.03
N VAL A 252 -15.42 8.20 11.93
CA VAL A 252 -14.74 8.33 10.62
C VAL A 252 -14.57 6.96 9.97
N MET A 253 -14.24 5.93 10.75
CA MET A 253 -14.17 4.53 10.27
C MET A 253 -15.49 4.08 9.67
N GLU A 254 -16.63 4.42 10.28
CA GLU A 254 -17.97 4.16 9.75
C GLU A 254 -18.12 4.64 8.29
N LYS A 255 -17.52 5.79 7.95
CA LYS A 255 -17.55 6.32 6.58
C LYS A 255 -16.52 5.64 5.66
N ALA A 256 -15.42 5.14 6.21
CA ALA A 256 -14.40 4.41 5.45
C ALA A 256 -14.82 2.97 5.09
N VAL A 257 -15.64 2.30 5.93
CA VAL A 257 -16.06 0.90 5.73
C VAL A 257 -16.65 0.64 4.33
N PRO A 258 -17.60 1.44 3.81
CA PRO A 258 -18.11 1.25 2.46
C PRO A 258 -17.06 1.35 1.34
N MET A 259 -16.00 2.14 1.54
CA MET A 259 -14.90 2.22 0.58
C MET A 259 -14.01 0.97 0.66
N PHE A 260 -13.73 0.47 1.86
CA PHE A 260 -13.02 -0.80 2.02
C PHE A 260 -13.78 -1.96 1.38
N GLU A 261 -15.09 -2.04 1.57
CA GLU A 261 -15.93 -3.05 0.93
C GLU A 261 -15.81 -3.02 -0.60
N ARG A 262 -15.73 -1.84 -1.21
CA ARG A 262 -15.53 -1.70 -2.66
C ARG A 262 -14.14 -2.19 -3.09
N VAL A 263 -13.08 -1.79 -2.39
CA VAL A 263 -11.71 -2.27 -2.67
C VAL A 263 -11.62 -3.78 -2.53
N LEU A 264 -12.17 -4.34 -1.44
CA LEU A 264 -12.17 -5.79 -1.20
C LEU A 264 -13.03 -6.55 -2.23
N SER A 265 -14.16 -5.97 -2.65
CA SER A 265 -14.97 -6.54 -3.73
C SER A 265 -14.17 -6.59 -5.03
N ASP A 266 -13.45 -5.53 -5.36
CA ASP A 266 -12.63 -5.48 -6.57
C ASP A 266 -11.42 -6.43 -6.52
N LEU A 267 -10.86 -6.66 -5.33
CA LEU A 267 -9.81 -7.66 -5.09
C LEU A 267 -10.33 -9.10 -5.12
N ALA A 268 -11.60 -9.32 -4.79
CA ALA A 268 -12.23 -10.65 -4.81
C ALA A 268 -12.63 -11.10 -6.22
N ARG A 269 -12.60 -10.20 -7.22
CA ARG A 269 -12.91 -10.56 -8.61
C ARG A 269 -11.81 -11.43 -9.21
N GLU A 270 -12.23 -12.40 -10.01
CA GLU A 270 -11.34 -13.37 -10.65
C GLU A 270 -10.48 -12.76 -11.77
N PHE A 271 -10.93 -11.64 -12.37
CA PHE A 271 -10.32 -10.98 -13.52
C PHE A 271 -10.21 -9.46 -13.32
N ASP A 272 -9.18 -8.85 -13.92
CA ASP A 272 -8.99 -7.39 -13.96
C ASP A 272 -9.94 -6.72 -14.97
N LEU A 273 -10.19 -5.41 -14.80
CA LEU A 273 -11.00 -4.63 -15.74
C LEU A 273 -10.12 -4.27 -16.94
N GLU A 274 -10.03 -5.17 -17.90
CA GLU A 274 -9.34 -4.88 -19.15
C GLU A 274 -10.29 -4.15 -20.11
N PRO A 275 -9.95 -2.95 -20.59
CA PRO A 275 -10.40 -2.51 -21.88
C PRO A 275 -9.57 -3.26 -22.91
N THR A 276 -9.68 -4.59 -23.02
CA THR A 276 -8.90 -5.31 -24.02
C THR A 276 -9.40 -4.88 -25.40
N PRO A 277 -8.52 -4.40 -26.29
CA PRO A 277 -8.82 -4.50 -27.71
C PRO A 277 -9.19 -5.95 -28.03
N ASP A 278 -10.01 -6.13 -29.04
CA ASP A 278 -10.56 -7.45 -29.36
C ASP A 278 -9.41 -8.47 -29.49
N ARG A 279 -9.51 -9.63 -28.83
CA ARG A 279 -8.52 -10.72 -28.93
C ARG A 279 -8.22 -11.06 -30.40
N GLU A 280 -9.20 -10.94 -31.28
CA GLU A 280 -9.02 -11.12 -32.72
C GLU A 280 -8.27 -9.96 -33.38
N LEU A 281 -8.57 -8.70 -33.01
CA LEU A 281 -7.78 -7.53 -33.43
C LEU A 281 -6.32 -7.64 -32.96
N TRP A 282 -6.09 -8.20 -31.78
CA TRP A 282 -4.77 -8.42 -31.21
C TRP A 282 -3.99 -9.54 -31.87
N GLN A 283 -4.63 -10.68 -32.14
CA GLN A 283 -4.01 -11.76 -32.90
C GLN A 283 -3.66 -11.29 -34.31
N HIS A 284 -4.53 -10.48 -34.92
CA HIS A 284 -4.25 -9.84 -36.21
C HIS A 284 -3.05 -8.88 -36.11
N PHE A 285 -3.03 -7.99 -35.12
CA PHE A 285 -1.92 -7.06 -34.86
C PHE A 285 -0.59 -7.80 -34.70
N ARG A 286 -0.55 -8.84 -33.85
CA ARG A 286 0.65 -9.66 -33.62
C ARG A 286 1.11 -10.32 -34.92
N SER A 287 0.18 -10.91 -35.68
CA SER A 287 0.50 -11.59 -36.94
C SER A 287 1.03 -10.65 -38.03
N GLU A 288 0.47 -9.45 -38.13
CA GLU A 288 0.92 -8.43 -39.08
C GLU A 288 2.25 -7.82 -38.63
N HIS A 289 2.45 -7.63 -37.33
CA HIS A 289 3.71 -7.14 -36.78
C HIS A 289 4.85 -8.16 -36.95
N ASP A 290 4.63 -9.43 -36.65
CA ASP A 290 5.64 -10.49 -36.85
C ASP A 290 6.00 -10.63 -38.35
N ARG A 291 5.00 -10.46 -39.23
CA ARG A 291 5.19 -10.40 -40.67
C ARG A 291 6.01 -9.18 -41.08
N LEU A 292 5.65 -7.98 -40.59
CA LEU A 292 6.37 -6.74 -40.84
C LEU A 292 7.82 -6.87 -40.35
N GLN A 293 8.07 -7.36 -39.13
CA GLN A 293 9.42 -7.61 -38.63
C GLN A 293 10.24 -8.57 -39.50
N ALA A 294 9.62 -9.62 -40.06
CA ALA A 294 10.31 -10.55 -40.94
C ALA A 294 10.64 -9.93 -42.32
N GLU A 295 9.76 -9.07 -42.84
CA GLU A 295 9.97 -8.31 -44.07
C GLU A 295 11.00 -7.18 -43.85
N ASP A 296 10.89 -6.47 -42.73
CA ASP A 296 11.75 -5.40 -42.24
C ASP A 296 13.17 -5.88 -41.96
N ARG A 297 13.33 -7.05 -41.33
CA ARG A 297 14.66 -7.65 -41.09
C ARG A 297 15.35 -8.01 -42.41
N LYS A 298 14.61 -8.56 -43.37
CA LYS A 298 15.15 -8.87 -44.71
C LYS A 298 15.51 -7.60 -45.48
N HIS A 299 14.69 -6.56 -45.36
CA HIS A 299 14.94 -5.28 -46.00
C HIS A 299 16.12 -4.55 -45.35
N TYR A 300 16.20 -4.55 -44.03
CA TYR A 300 17.34 -4.10 -43.24
C TYR A 300 18.62 -4.81 -43.67
N GLU A 301 18.62 -6.14 -43.76
CA GLU A 301 19.80 -6.89 -44.22
C GLU A 301 20.25 -6.49 -45.63
N ALA A 302 19.32 -6.03 -46.48
CA ALA A 302 19.60 -5.56 -47.84
C ALA A 302 20.04 -4.08 -47.90
N GLU A 303 19.67 -3.25 -46.92
CA GLU A 303 19.92 -1.80 -46.93
C GLU A 303 20.93 -1.34 -45.87
N LYS A 304 21.27 -2.19 -44.90
CA LYS A 304 22.15 -1.86 -43.77
C LYS A 304 23.49 -1.27 -44.22
N ASP A 305 24.04 -1.76 -45.33
CA ASP A 305 25.33 -1.29 -45.85
C ASP A 305 25.21 0.15 -46.38
N LYS A 306 24.07 0.54 -46.96
CA LYS A 306 23.81 1.92 -47.39
C LYS A 306 23.61 2.86 -46.20
N VAL A 307 22.95 2.38 -45.15
CA VAL A 307 22.74 3.14 -43.90
C VAL A 307 24.07 3.35 -43.18
N LEU A 308 24.93 2.31 -43.14
CA LEU A 308 26.28 2.39 -42.61
C LEU A 308 27.15 3.35 -43.44
N ASP A 309 27.07 3.31 -44.77
CA ASP A 309 27.79 4.24 -45.66
C ASP A 309 27.31 5.70 -45.48
N ALA A 310 26.01 5.94 -45.36
CA ALA A 310 25.50 7.29 -45.10
C ALA A 310 25.91 7.81 -43.72
N ALA A 311 25.95 6.93 -42.71
CA ALA A 311 26.46 7.27 -41.39
C ALA A 311 27.98 7.55 -41.41
N TRP A 312 28.72 6.82 -42.24
CA TRP A 312 30.15 7.03 -42.50
C TRP A 312 30.43 8.43 -43.05
N ASP A 313 29.64 8.87 -44.03
CA ASP A 313 29.77 10.19 -44.63
C ASP A 313 29.56 11.33 -43.60
N VAL A 314 28.57 11.20 -42.71
CA VAL A 314 28.31 12.18 -41.65
C VAL A 314 29.42 12.19 -40.57
N TYR A 315 29.97 11.02 -40.24
CA TYR A 315 31.09 10.90 -39.31
C TYR A 315 32.35 11.59 -39.86
N LEU A 316 32.63 11.40 -41.15
CA LEU A 316 33.76 12.05 -41.83
C LEU A 316 33.60 13.57 -41.92
N ASP A 317 32.37 14.07 -42.10
CA ASP A 317 32.09 15.51 -42.20
C ASP A 317 32.26 16.23 -40.84
N THR A 318 32.03 15.52 -39.73
CA THR A 318 32.14 16.07 -38.37
C THR A 318 33.57 16.09 -37.79
N ARG A 319 34.53 15.37 -38.39
CA ARG A 319 35.97 15.43 -38.01
C ARG A 319 36.80 16.14 -39.07
N ALA A 320 36.95 17.45 -38.89
CA ALA A 320 37.52 18.37 -39.87
C ALA A 320 39.07 18.42 -39.98
N SER A 321 39.82 17.32 -39.78
CA SER A 321 41.28 17.35 -40.02
C SER A 321 41.76 16.25 -40.97
N GLU A 322 42.60 16.64 -41.94
CA GLU A 322 43.08 15.79 -43.04
C GLU A 322 43.97 14.62 -42.56
N ASP A 323 44.54 14.71 -41.36
CA ASP A 323 45.41 13.69 -40.78
C ASP A 323 44.64 12.53 -40.11
N GLU A 324 43.37 12.71 -39.76
CA GLU A 324 42.49 11.65 -39.22
C GLU A 324 41.65 10.95 -40.31
N LYS A 325 41.76 11.39 -41.58
CA LYS A 325 40.94 10.93 -42.71
C LYS A 325 41.21 9.48 -43.13
N TRP A 326 42.32 8.90 -42.68
CA TRP A 326 42.75 7.52 -42.95
C TRP A 326 42.81 6.64 -41.69
N ALA A 327 42.31 7.15 -40.56
CA ALA A 327 42.13 6.32 -39.38
C ALA A 327 40.87 5.46 -39.57
N GLU A 328 41.04 4.13 -39.70
CA GLU A 328 39.93 3.22 -39.39
C GLU A 328 39.39 3.59 -38.00
N PRO A 329 38.08 3.65 -37.79
CA PRO A 329 37.53 3.97 -36.48
C PRO A 329 38.07 2.93 -35.51
N PRO A 330 38.64 3.35 -34.37
CA PRO A 330 38.99 2.39 -33.35
C PRO A 330 37.68 1.87 -32.77
N TYR A 331 37.13 0.76 -33.30
CA TYR A 331 35.85 0.12 -32.92
C TYR A 331 35.55 0.33 -31.42
N PRO A 332 34.74 1.35 -31.04
CA PRO A 332 34.41 1.62 -29.66
C PRO A 332 32.93 1.28 -29.49
N GLU A 333 32.67 0.06 -29.00
CA GLU A 333 31.40 -0.66 -28.87
C GLU A 333 30.23 0.06 -28.13
N MET A 334 30.19 1.39 -28.00
CA MET A 334 29.10 2.08 -27.31
C MET A 334 28.60 3.40 -27.95
N LYS A 335 29.29 4.02 -28.91
CA LYS A 335 28.82 5.28 -29.54
C LYS A 335 28.03 5.09 -30.83
N GLU A 336 28.23 3.98 -31.55
CA GLU A 336 27.49 3.64 -32.77
C GLU A 336 26.07 3.15 -32.49
N VAL A 337 25.84 2.44 -31.39
CA VAL A 337 24.52 1.88 -31.03
C VAL A 337 23.45 2.97 -30.95
N LYS A 338 23.75 4.13 -30.36
CA LYS A 338 22.79 5.24 -30.24
C LYS A 338 22.47 5.88 -31.59
N TYR A 339 23.45 5.96 -32.48
CA TYR A 339 23.28 6.54 -33.81
C TYR A 339 22.49 5.57 -34.70
N PHE A 340 22.86 4.29 -34.69
CA PHE A 340 22.18 3.22 -35.39
C PHE A 340 20.72 3.05 -34.94
N ASN A 341 20.46 3.03 -33.64
CA ASN A 341 19.11 2.96 -33.08
C ASN A 341 18.26 4.15 -33.55
N ARG A 342 18.83 5.36 -33.61
CA ARG A 342 18.11 6.54 -34.10
C ARG A 342 17.69 6.40 -35.57
N PHE A 343 18.58 5.94 -36.46
CA PHE A 343 18.22 5.75 -37.87
C PHE A 343 17.21 4.61 -38.05
N PHE A 344 17.35 3.54 -37.28
CA PHE A 344 16.38 2.45 -37.26
C PHE A 344 14.99 2.94 -36.79
N ASP A 345 14.95 3.74 -35.73
CA ASP A 345 13.72 4.38 -35.24
C ASP A 345 13.11 5.32 -36.30
N GLU A 346 13.91 6.20 -36.91
CA GLU A 346 13.45 7.13 -37.96
C GLU A 346 12.93 6.37 -39.19
N TRP A 347 13.53 5.23 -39.52
CA TRP A 347 13.07 4.35 -40.59
C TRP A 347 11.77 3.63 -40.23
N GLN A 348 11.65 3.09 -39.01
CA GLN A 348 10.42 2.49 -38.48
C GLN A 348 9.26 3.51 -38.50
N ASP A 349 9.52 4.74 -38.07
CA ASP A 349 8.55 5.85 -38.08
C ASP A 349 8.08 6.20 -39.50
N ALA A 350 8.96 6.07 -40.50
CA ALA A 350 8.68 6.38 -41.90
C ALA A 350 7.82 5.31 -42.60
N GLN A 351 7.69 4.11 -42.02
CA GLN A 351 6.88 3.05 -42.61
C GLN A 351 5.39 3.35 -42.49
N ALA A 352 4.74 3.58 -43.64
CA ALA A 352 3.32 3.93 -43.71
C ALA A 352 2.37 2.82 -43.22
N GLU A 353 2.84 1.56 -43.20
CA GLU A 353 2.06 0.36 -42.88
C GLU A 353 2.02 0.02 -41.38
N HIS A 354 2.83 0.69 -40.54
CA HIS A 354 2.75 0.51 -39.09
C HIS A 354 1.37 0.93 -38.57
N ARG A 355 0.56 -0.07 -38.20
CA ARG A 355 -0.66 0.11 -37.42
C ARG A 355 -0.27 0.05 -35.96
N TRP A 356 -0.71 1.02 -35.17
CA TRP A 356 -0.62 1.01 -33.70
C TRP A 356 -1.92 0.43 -33.12
N PRO A 357 -1.88 -0.12 -31.90
CA PRO A 357 -3.09 -0.61 -31.25
C PRO A 357 -4.16 0.47 -31.17
N ASP A 358 -5.41 0.10 -31.40
CA ASP A 358 -6.55 1.00 -31.30
C ASP A 358 -7.64 0.37 -30.43
N SER A 359 -8.47 1.22 -29.83
CA SER A 359 -9.62 0.79 -29.05
C SER A 359 -10.78 0.35 -29.94
N LYS A 360 -11.74 -0.36 -29.34
CA LYS A 360 -13.05 -0.62 -29.99
C LYS A 360 -13.74 0.72 -30.31
N PRO A 361 -14.56 0.80 -31.38
CA PRO A 361 -15.23 2.05 -31.78
C PRO A 361 -16.17 2.64 -30.71
N GLY A 362 -16.55 1.85 -29.70
CA GLY A 362 -17.35 2.28 -28.57
C GLY A 362 -17.11 1.39 -27.36
N TYR A 363 -17.60 1.88 -26.22
CA TYR A 363 -17.52 1.19 -24.94
C TYR A 363 -18.23 -0.18 -24.97
N ASP A 364 -17.61 -1.17 -24.34
CA ASP A 364 -17.99 -2.59 -24.44
C ASP A 364 -18.61 -3.17 -23.15
N GLY A 365 -18.87 -2.34 -22.14
CA GLY A 365 -19.55 -2.77 -20.92
C GLY A 365 -18.64 -3.37 -19.84
N GLY A 366 -17.31 -3.27 -19.96
CA GLY A 366 -16.39 -3.90 -19.01
C GLY A 366 -16.59 -3.52 -17.52
N LEU A 367 -17.20 -2.37 -17.24
CA LEU A 367 -17.49 -1.90 -15.87
C LEU A 367 -18.82 -2.44 -15.32
N ASP A 368 -19.65 -3.09 -16.14
CA ASP A 368 -20.93 -3.69 -15.70
C ASP A 368 -20.73 -4.82 -14.68
N ASP A 369 -19.53 -5.40 -14.65
CA ASP A 369 -19.11 -6.42 -13.70
C ASP A 369 -18.58 -5.85 -12.38
N VAL A 370 -18.40 -4.53 -12.27
CA VAL A 370 -18.00 -3.88 -11.01
C VAL A 370 -19.19 -3.87 -10.06
N LYS A 371 -19.13 -4.73 -9.06
CA LYS A 371 -20.18 -4.88 -8.05
C LYS A 371 -19.56 -4.88 -6.67
N LYS A 372 -20.20 -4.17 -5.74
CA LYS A 372 -19.92 -4.29 -4.32
C LYS A 372 -20.50 -5.63 -3.83
N THR A 373 -19.64 -6.62 -3.60
CA THR A 373 -20.00 -7.99 -3.21
C THR A 373 -19.62 -8.31 -1.77
N VAL A 374 -18.67 -7.56 -1.20
CA VAL A 374 -18.22 -7.69 0.19
C VAL A 374 -19.09 -6.84 1.11
N ASP A 375 -19.49 -7.42 2.23
CA ASP A 375 -20.21 -6.78 3.33
C ASP A 375 -19.46 -7.04 4.62
N LEU A 376 -19.00 -5.98 5.27
CA LEU A 376 -18.22 -6.03 6.51
C LEU A 376 -19.09 -5.85 7.75
N ARG A 377 -20.42 -5.73 7.62
CA ARG A 377 -21.30 -5.67 8.79
C ARG A 377 -21.19 -6.93 9.63
N ARG A 378 -21.37 -6.77 10.95
CA ARG A 378 -21.24 -7.81 11.97
C ARG A 378 -19.85 -8.43 12.01
N THR A 379 -18.83 -7.71 11.54
CA THR A 379 -17.44 -8.15 11.51
C THR A 379 -16.58 -7.26 12.40
N THR A 380 -15.66 -7.86 13.14
CA THR A 380 -14.60 -7.14 13.86
C THR A 380 -13.41 -6.94 12.92
N LEU A 381 -13.08 -5.71 12.58
CA LEU A 381 -11.94 -5.34 11.75
C LEU A 381 -10.72 -5.05 12.62
N GLN A 382 -9.54 -5.46 12.17
CA GLN A 382 -8.26 -5.04 12.74
C GLN A 382 -7.71 -3.89 11.90
N VAL A 383 -7.53 -2.72 12.50
CA VAL A 383 -7.10 -1.51 11.80
C VAL A 383 -5.96 -0.84 12.54
N ILE A 384 -4.92 -0.49 11.79
CA ILE A 384 -3.82 0.33 12.28
C ILE A 384 -4.12 1.79 11.93
N VAL A 385 -4.13 2.66 12.94
CA VAL A 385 -4.45 4.08 12.80
C VAL A 385 -3.18 4.91 12.72
N LYS A 386 -3.14 5.89 11.82
CA LYS A 386 -2.04 6.85 11.70
C LYS A 386 -2.59 8.27 11.51
N LEU A 387 -2.02 9.22 12.23
CA LEU A 387 -2.24 10.66 12.03
C LEU A 387 -0.91 11.36 11.88
N ALA A 388 -0.78 12.14 10.81
CA ALA A 388 0.45 12.87 10.53
C ALA A 388 0.13 14.20 9.83
N ASN A 389 0.96 15.19 10.14
CA ASN A 389 0.88 16.51 9.53
C ASN A 389 2.17 16.81 8.80
N ILE A 390 2.07 17.36 7.60
CA ILE A 390 3.18 18.03 6.93
C ILE A 390 3.00 19.53 7.14
N ILE A 391 4.01 20.18 7.71
CA ILE A 391 4.00 21.59 8.06
C ILE A 391 5.16 22.26 7.32
N LEU A 392 4.85 23.31 6.57
CA LEU A 392 5.80 24.15 5.86
C LEU A 392 5.81 25.55 6.48
N THR A 393 6.99 26.12 6.63
CA THR A 393 7.19 27.49 7.13
C THR A 393 7.92 28.33 6.08
N PRO A 394 7.90 29.67 6.18
CA PRO A 394 8.68 30.52 5.29
C PRO A 394 10.17 30.15 5.20
N GLU A 395 10.74 29.64 6.30
CA GLU A 395 12.14 29.18 6.38
C GLU A 395 12.35 27.81 5.74
N LYS A 396 11.29 26.99 5.68
CA LYS A 396 11.28 25.62 5.16
C LYS A 396 10.09 25.44 4.21
N PRO A 397 10.09 26.10 3.03
CA PRO A 397 8.89 26.32 2.24
C PRO A 397 8.53 25.16 1.29
N GLU A 398 9.36 24.11 1.22
CA GLU A 398 9.20 23.00 0.26
C GLU A 398 9.27 21.64 0.97
N TYR A 399 8.43 20.71 0.52
CA TYR A 399 8.46 19.29 0.86
C TYR A 399 8.86 18.49 -0.38
N GLY A 400 9.94 17.69 -0.28
CA GLY A 400 10.54 16.98 -1.40
C GLY A 400 9.77 15.75 -1.92
N GLY A 401 8.61 15.43 -1.32
CA GLY A 401 7.85 14.22 -1.65
C GLY A 401 8.26 13.00 -0.84
N GLY A 402 7.58 11.89 -1.09
CA GLY A 402 7.86 10.58 -0.52
C GLY A 402 8.63 9.68 -1.49
N THR A 403 8.83 8.42 -1.08
CA THR A 403 9.39 7.36 -1.93
C THR A 403 8.32 6.35 -2.29
N TRP A 404 8.54 5.55 -3.33
CA TRP A 404 7.64 4.45 -3.66
C TRP A 404 7.66 3.41 -2.54
N HIS A 405 6.49 3.04 -2.03
CA HIS A 405 6.36 2.03 -0.97
C HIS A 405 4.97 1.39 -0.94
N VAL A 406 4.87 0.23 -0.29
CA VAL A 406 3.62 -0.36 0.21
C VAL A 406 3.59 -0.24 1.72
N GLU A 407 2.42 -0.39 2.34
CA GLU A 407 2.25 -0.24 3.78
C GLU A 407 2.50 -1.56 4.52
N GLY A 408 3.28 -1.47 5.60
CA GLY A 408 3.58 -2.62 6.44
C GLY A 408 4.43 -3.70 5.77
N MET A 409 4.40 -4.87 6.40
CA MET A 409 5.04 -6.10 5.99
C MET A 409 4.02 -7.24 6.05
N ASP A 410 4.45 -8.46 5.74
CA ASP A 410 3.56 -9.61 5.85
C ASP A 410 3.04 -9.80 7.29
N ASN A 411 3.80 -9.41 8.32
CA ASN A 411 3.36 -9.48 9.72
C ASN A 411 2.06 -8.73 9.98
N GLU A 412 1.87 -7.56 9.37
CA GLU A 412 0.64 -6.78 9.52
C GLU A 412 -0.50 -7.22 8.60
N ALA A 413 -0.19 -7.93 7.51
CA ALA A 413 -1.17 -8.40 6.52
C ALA A 413 -2.16 -7.30 6.05
N ILE A 414 -1.65 -6.09 5.82
CA ILE A 414 -2.47 -4.95 5.38
C ILE A 414 -2.96 -5.21 3.96
N VAL A 415 -4.29 -5.27 3.79
CA VAL A 415 -4.95 -5.52 2.50
C VAL A 415 -5.34 -4.21 1.80
N SER A 416 -5.73 -3.18 2.55
CA SER A 416 -6.20 -1.92 1.98
C SER A 416 -5.86 -0.73 2.87
N THR A 417 -5.66 0.41 2.23
CA THR A 417 -5.37 1.69 2.87
C THR A 417 -6.48 2.68 2.56
N PHE A 418 -6.96 3.38 3.59
CA PHE A 418 -7.84 4.54 3.47
C PHE A 418 -7.12 5.79 3.97
N ILE A 419 -7.15 6.88 3.20
CA ILE A 419 -6.55 8.18 3.55
C ILE A 419 -7.61 9.27 3.49
N TYR A 420 -7.69 10.10 4.52
CA TYR A 420 -8.51 11.31 4.56
C TYR A 420 -7.64 12.56 4.73
N TYR A 421 -7.65 13.43 3.72
CA TYR A 421 -6.99 14.75 3.72
C TYR A 421 -7.88 15.79 4.38
N TYR A 422 -7.90 15.80 5.72
CA TYR A 422 -8.93 16.52 6.48
C TYR A 422 -8.70 18.03 6.57
N ASP A 423 -7.46 18.51 6.47
CA ASP A 423 -7.13 19.93 6.61
C ASP A 423 -5.87 20.25 5.80
N THR A 424 -6.02 21.11 4.80
CA THR A 424 -4.95 21.48 3.85
C THR A 424 -5.04 22.98 3.60
N ASP A 425 -3.97 23.72 3.87
CA ASP A 425 -3.93 25.18 3.71
C ASP A 425 -2.57 25.67 3.18
N ASN A 426 -2.61 26.71 2.35
CA ASN A 426 -1.44 27.42 1.81
C ASN A 426 -0.34 26.54 1.19
N ILE A 427 -0.71 25.44 0.51
CA ILE A 427 0.23 24.60 -0.24
C ILE A 427 -0.20 24.43 -1.70
N THR A 428 0.78 24.28 -2.60
CA THR A 428 0.52 23.94 -4.00
C THR A 428 -0.13 22.56 -4.09
N GLU A 429 -0.75 22.29 -5.24
CA GLU A 429 -1.30 20.98 -5.55
C GLU A 429 -0.25 19.88 -5.36
N SER A 430 -0.67 18.77 -4.76
CA SER A 430 0.13 17.55 -4.56
C SER A 430 -0.71 16.37 -4.98
N THR A 431 -0.12 15.42 -5.70
CA THR A 431 -0.69 14.13 -6.07
C THR A 431 -0.17 12.96 -5.21
N LEU A 432 -0.97 11.91 -5.14
CA LEU A 432 -0.63 10.56 -4.71
C LEU A 432 -0.56 9.68 -5.96
N SER A 433 0.63 9.28 -6.36
CA SER A 433 0.87 8.46 -7.55
C SER A 433 0.89 6.98 -7.18
N PHE A 434 0.45 6.12 -8.11
CA PHE A 434 0.36 4.67 -7.94
C PHE A 434 1.16 3.95 -9.03
N ARG A 435 1.86 2.89 -8.63
CA ARG A 435 2.50 1.94 -9.56
C ARG A 435 2.26 0.51 -9.10
N ASN A 436 2.17 -0.43 -10.03
CA ASN A 436 2.04 -1.86 -9.73
C ASN A 436 3.21 -2.66 -10.30
N ALA A 437 3.44 -3.82 -9.70
CA ALA A 437 4.29 -4.85 -10.30
C ALA A 437 3.57 -5.42 -11.52
N VAL A 438 4.31 -5.57 -12.62
CA VAL A 438 3.82 -6.22 -13.83
C VAL A 438 4.71 -7.42 -14.18
N ASN A 439 4.23 -8.31 -15.04
CA ASN A 439 5.06 -9.33 -15.69
C ASN A 439 5.81 -8.70 -16.86
N GLU A 440 6.74 -9.44 -17.46
CA GLU A 440 7.36 -9.02 -18.71
C GLU A 440 6.30 -8.71 -19.78
N PRO A 441 6.47 -7.64 -20.58
CA PRO A 441 5.56 -7.35 -21.67
C PRO A 441 5.44 -8.55 -22.61
N ARG A 442 4.22 -9.05 -22.81
CA ARG A 442 3.95 -10.29 -23.55
C ARG A 442 4.47 -10.29 -24.99
N TYR A 443 4.62 -9.13 -25.62
CA TYR A 443 4.71 -9.01 -27.07
C TYR A 443 6.00 -8.30 -27.49
N HIS A 444 7.12 -9.01 -27.37
CA HIS A 444 8.40 -8.56 -27.91
C HIS A 444 9.21 -9.73 -28.46
N SER A 445 9.82 -9.55 -29.63
CA SER A 445 10.89 -10.44 -30.09
C SER A 445 12.15 -10.18 -29.27
N GLN A 446 13.04 -11.16 -29.17
CA GLN A 446 14.40 -10.93 -28.66
C GLN A 446 15.03 -9.79 -29.49
N CYS A 447 15.29 -8.65 -28.84
CA CYS A 447 15.78 -7.38 -29.41
C CYS A 447 14.74 -6.41 -30.04
N ASP A 448 13.44 -6.50 -29.70
CA ASP A 448 12.44 -5.51 -30.13
C ASP A 448 12.38 -4.26 -29.24
N TYR A 449 13.46 -3.49 -29.24
CA TYR A 449 13.58 -2.28 -28.42
C TYR A 449 12.61 -1.17 -28.82
N TYR A 450 12.22 -1.11 -30.10
CA TYR A 450 11.32 -0.08 -30.62
C TYR A 450 9.91 -0.24 -30.05
N CYS A 451 9.32 -1.44 -30.13
CA CYS A 451 8.00 -1.69 -29.58
C CYS A 451 7.97 -1.57 -28.06
N MET A 452 8.98 -2.10 -27.37
CA MET A 452 9.07 -2.03 -25.91
C MET A 452 9.07 -0.58 -25.41
N ARG A 453 9.85 0.29 -26.06
CA ARG A 453 9.88 1.73 -25.77
C ARG A 453 8.55 2.41 -26.08
N HIS A 454 7.96 2.15 -27.24
CA HIS A 454 6.79 2.92 -27.72
C HIS A 454 5.44 2.40 -27.22
N LEU A 455 5.34 1.13 -26.84
CA LEU A 455 4.13 0.52 -26.29
C LEU A 455 4.12 0.50 -24.78
N TYR A 456 5.25 0.32 -24.10
CA TYR A 456 5.26 0.10 -22.65
C TYR A 456 6.16 1.06 -21.86
N ASP A 457 7.04 1.82 -22.54
CA ASP A 457 8.13 2.61 -21.93
C ASP A 457 9.01 1.75 -21.02
N MET A 458 9.33 0.55 -21.49
CA MET A 458 10.15 -0.43 -20.77
C MET A 458 11.36 -0.83 -21.60
N SER A 459 12.50 -0.98 -20.95
CA SER A 459 13.76 -1.48 -21.51
C SER A 459 14.11 -2.84 -20.90
N ALA A 460 15.06 -3.55 -21.52
CA ALA A 460 15.46 -4.89 -21.09
C ALA A 460 15.98 -4.96 -19.64
N ASP A 461 16.57 -3.87 -19.13
CA ASP A 461 17.13 -3.77 -17.79
C ASP A 461 16.26 -2.93 -16.83
N ASP A 462 15.02 -2.61 -17.21
CA ASP A 462 14.11 -1.88 -16.33
C ASP A 462 13.40 -2.84 -15.36
N ILE A 463 13.08 -2.33 -14.17
CA ILE A 463 12.19 -3.06 -13.25
C ILE A 463 10.81 -3.22 -13.91
N CYS A 464 10.18 -4.39 -13.75
CA CYS A 464 8.81 -4.62 -14.21
C CYS A 464 7.80 -3.95 -13.27
N ALA A 465 7.79 -2.62 -13.31
CA ALA A 465 6.95 -1.75 -12.51
C ALA A 465 6.36 -0.66 -13.38
N GLN A 466 5.02 -0.57 -13.42
CA GLN A 466 4.34 0.41 -14.26
C GLN A 466 3.60 1.44 -13.42
N THR A 467 3.80 2.72 -13.73
CA THR A 467 3.00 3.81 -13.13
C THR A 467 1.62 3.80 -13.78
N VAL A 468 0.58 3.61 -12.97
CA VAL A 468 -0.79 3.32 -13.46
C VAL A 468 -1.76 4.49 -13.30
N GLY A 469 -1.43 5.48 -12.48
CA GLY A 469 -2.25 6.67 -12.32
C GLY A 469 -1.87 7.50 -11.10
N GLU A 470 -2.50 8.65 -10.96
CA GLU A 470 -2.31 9.54 -9.81
C GLU A 470 -3.60 10.26 -9.43
N LEU A 471 -3.67 10.67 -8.16
CA LEU A 471 -4.80 11.43 -7.59
C LEU A 471 -4.32 12.73 -6.98
N VAL A 472 -4.98 13.84 -7.31
CA VAL A 472 -4.80 15.11 -6.60
C VAL A 472 -5.22 14.93 -5.14
N THR A 473 -4.45 15.43 -4.18
CA THR A 473 -4.67 15.27 -2.72
C THR A 473 -5.20 16.54 -2.07
N LYS A 474 -6.32 17.03 -2.61
CA LYS A 474 -6.97 18.26 -2.14
C LYS A 474 -7.71 18.05 -0.80
N GLN A 475 -8.09 19.16 -0.17
CA GLN A 475 -8.86 19.13 1.07
C GLN A 475 -10.16 18.32 0.90
N ASP A 476 -10.53 17.60 1.95
CA ASP A 476 -11.73 16.78 2.07
C ASP A 476 -11.77 15.51 1.22
N ARG A 477 -10.71 15.26 0.44
CA ARG A 477 -10.57 14.03 -0.33
C ARG A 477 -10.31 12.82 0.58
N CYS A 478 -11.11 11.79 0.36
CA CYS A 478 -10.96 10.44 0.87
C CYS A 478 -10.52 9.52 -0.27
N ILE A 479 -9.55 8.65 -0.03
CA ILE A 479 -9.04 7.69 -1.01
C ILE A 479 -8.98 6.32 -0.34
N ALA A 480 -9.48 5.28 -1.00
CA ALA A 480 -9.26 3.89 -0.61
C ALA A 480 -8.64 3.11 -1.77
N PHE A 481 -7.61 2.32 -1.49
CA PHE A 481 -6.90 1.54 -2.49
C PHE A 481 -6.34 0.24 -1.87
N PRO A 482 -6.07 -0.79 -2.68
CA PRO A 482 -5.45 -2.00 -2.20
C PRO A 482 -3.97 -1.76 -1.90
N ASN A 483 -3.44 -2.44 -0.89
CA ASN A 483 -2.00 -2.39 -0.56
C ASN A 483 -1.12 -3.11 -1.60
N LEU A 484 -1.73 -3.60 -2.69
CA LEU A 484 -1.05 -4.15 -3.86
C LEU A 484 -0.24 -3.10 -4.61
N TYR A 485 -0.70 -1.84 -4.61
CA TYR A 485 -0.05 -0.74 -5.32
C TYR A 485 1.00 -0.08 -4.46
N GLN A 486 2.21 0.04 -5.02
CA GLN A 486 3.17 0.98 -4.49
C GLN A 486 2.63 2.39 -4.74
N HIS A 487 2.79 3.27 -3.76
CA HIS A 487 2.36 4.65 -3.88
C HIS A 487 3.45 5.62 -3.46
N LEU A 488 3.35 6.85 -3.97
CA LEU A 488 4.31 7.92 -3.72
C LEU A 488 3.57 9.25 -3.59
N VAL A 489 3.99 10.06 -2.62
CA VAL A 489 3.51 11.44 -2.45
C VAL A 489 4.40 12.38 -3.25
N SER A 490 3.82 13.15 -4.17
CA SER A 490 4.55 14.16 -4.94
C SER A 490 5.05 15.34 -4.07
N PRO A 491 6.12 16.03 -4.50
CA PRO A 491 6.59 17.24 -3.82
C PRO A 491 5.56 18.38 -3.89
N PHE A 492 5.59 19.27 -2.90
CA PHE A 492 4.78 20.49 -2.90
C PHE A 492 5.45 21.58 -2.08
N ARG A 493 4.97 22.83 -2.24
CA ARG A 493 5.54 24.01 -1.58
C ARG A 493 4.46 25.00 -1.15
N LEU A 494 4.83 26.03 -0.42
CA LEU A 494 3.93 27.12 -0.06
C LEU A 494 3.39 27.87 -1.29
N ILE A 495 2.09 28.21 -1.31
CA ILE A 495 1.52 29.12 -2.32
C ILE A 495 1.97 30.55 -2.05
N ASP A 496 1.74 31.02 -0.82
CA ASP A 496 2.25 32.28 -0.29
C ASP A 496 3.47 31.95 0.60
N PRO A 497 4.71 32.17 0.12
CA PRO A 497 5.92 31.85 0.87
C PRO A 497 6.10 32.66 2.16
N THR A 498 5.27 33.69 2.39
CA THR A 498 5.35 34.53 3.59
C THR A 498 4.53 34.00 4.76
N LYS A 499 3.67 33.01 4.52
CA LYS A 499 2.79 32.40 5.52
C LYS A 499 3.09 30.90 5.67
N PRO A 500 2.90 30.32 6.86
CA PRO A 500 2.96 28.87 7.00
C PRO A 500 1.85 28.20 6.19
N GLY A 501 2.01 26.91 5.94
CA GLY A 501 1.03 26.06 5.26
C GLY A 501 1.15 24.62 5.75
N HIS A 502 0.10 23.83 5.53
CA HIS A 502 0.07 22.45 6.03
C HIS A 502 -0.77 21.52 5.16
N ARG A 503 -0.51 20.22 5.33
CA ARG A 503 -1.34 19.12 4.88
C ARG A 503 -1.49 18.13 6.02
N LYS A 504 -2.71 17.87 6.46
CA LYS A 504 -3.00 16.95 7.57
C LYS A 504 -3.80 15.75 7.10
N ILE A 505 -3.41 14.57 7.58
CA ILE A 505 -4.02 13.30 7.15
C ILE A 505 -4.38 12.40 8.34
N LEU A 506 -5.49 11.70 8.18
CA LEU A 506 -5.86 10.50 8.95
C LEU A 506 -5.77 9.31 8.00
N VAL A 507 -5.16 8.22 8.45
CA VAL A 507 -4.97 7.01 7.66
C VAL A 507 -5.42 5.79 8.45
N PHE A 508 -6.13 4.91 7.77
CA PHE A 508 -6.49 3.58 8.26
C PHE A 508 -5.86 2.53 7.38
N PHE A 509 -5.04 1.65 7.98
CA PHE A 509 -4.55 0.46 7.31
C PHE A 509 -5.36 -0.74 7.77
N LEU A 510 -6.19 -1.28 6.87
CA LEU A 510 -7.03 -2.43 7.12
C LEU A 510 -6.19 -3.70 7.02
N VAL A 511 -6.09 -4.45 8.11
CA VAL A 511 -5.58 -5.83 8.12
C VAL A 511 -6.59 -6.73 7.39
N ASP A 512 -6.11 -7.70 6.61
CA ASP A 512 -6.96 -8.68 5.93
C ASP A 512 -7.99 -9.28 6.90
N PRO A 513 -9.30 -9.11 6.65
CA PRO A 513 -10.34 -9.63 7.54
C PRO A 513 -10.31 -11.16 7.77
N ASN A 514 -9.64 -11.91 6.89
CA ASN A 514 -9.47 -13.36 7.02
C ASN A 514 -8.24 -13.75 7.85
N ILE A 515 -7.40 -12.78 8.24
CA ILE A 515 -6.19 -12.99 9.03
C ILE A 515 -6.38 -12.30 10.39
N ARG A 516 -6.00 -12.99 11.47
CA ARG A 516 -5.95 -12.41 12.81
C ARG A 516 -4.51 -12.31 13.28
N ILE A 517 -4.13 -11.11 13.70
CA ILE A 517 -2.82 -10.82 14.30
C ILE A 517 -2.99 -10.30 15.73
N PRO A 518 -1.94 -10.31 16.58
CA PRO A 518 -1.98 -9.65 17.88
C PRO A 518 -2.43 -8.19 17.76
N SER A 519 -3.34 -7.74 18.62
CA SER A 519 -4.01 -6.44 18.56
C SER A 519 -4.09 -5.80 19.95
N ALA A 520 -4.57 -4.57 20.02
CA ALA A 520 -4.85 -3.88 21.29
C ALA A 520 -5.88 -4.61 22.17
N SER A 521 -6.62 -5.60 21.65
CA SER A 521 -7.50 -6.47 22.45
C SER A 521 -6.72 -7.55 23.19
N THR A 522 -5.56 -7.96 22.68
CA THR A 522 -4.75 -9.05 23.24
C THR A 522 -3.42 -8.57 23.82
N VAL A 523 -2.97 -7.36 23.51
CA VAL A 523 -1.77 -6.74 24.06
C VAL A 523 -2.20 -5.55 24.91
N ALA A 524 -1.74 -5.50 26.16
CA ALA A 524 -1.99 -4.36 27.04
C ALA A 524 -1.13 -3.14 26.61
N PRO A 525 -1.51 -1.91 27.00
CA PRO A 525 -0.67 -0.75 26.77
C PRO A 525 0.76 -0.97 27.28
N GLN A 526 1.74 -0.63 26.44
CA GLN A 526 3.17 -0.84 26.71
C GLN A 526 3.85 0.44 27.25
N GLN A 527 3.17 1.57 27.15
CA GLN A 527 3.67 2.90 27.51
C GLN A 527 3.95 2.99 29.01
N GLU A 528 5.19 3.30 29.38
CA GLU A 528 5.57 3.47 30.80
C GLU A 528 4.66 4.44 31.58
N PRO A 529 4.32 5.64 31.06
CA PRO A 529 3.46 6.57 31.81
C PRO A 529 2.05 6.02 32.05
N TRP A 530 1.50 5.25 31.10
CA TRP A 530 0.15 4.69 31.22
C TRP A 530 0.12 3.57 32.25
N ILE A 531 1.11 2.67 32.17
CA ILE A 531 1.28 1.58 33.15
C ILE A 531 1.48 2.18 34.55
N ARG A 532 2.34 3.19 34.69
CA ARG A 532 2.57 3.88 35.97
C ARG A 532 1.28 4.47 36.53
N ARG A 533 0.55 5.26 35.72
CA ARG A 533 -0.72 5.88 36.13
C ARG A 533 -1.72 4.82 36.58
N ALA A 534 -1.88 3.75 35.82
CA ALA A 534 -2.86 2.71 36.10
C ALA A 534 -2.51 1.92 37.38
N MET A 535 -1.23 1.69 37.66
CA MET A 535 -0.78 1.05 38.90
C MET A 535 -0.92 1.98 40.10
N GLU A 536 -0.39 3.20 40.01
CA GLU A 536 -0.43 4.22 41.06
C GLU A 536 -1.84 4.72 41.38
N GLY A 537 -2.78 4.57 40.44
CA GLY A 537 -4.20 4.82 40.65
C GLY A 537 -4.90 3.79 41.54
N THR A 538 -4.26 2.67 41.90
CA THR A 538 -4.83 1.66 42.80
C THR A 538 -4.34 1.82 44.23
N ASP A 539 -5.25 1.77 45.21
CA ASP A 539 -4.89 1.76 46.65
C ASP A 539 -4.01 0.55 47.01
N LEU A 540 -4.13 -0.54 46.26
CA LEU A 540 -3.33 -1.75 46.46
C LEU A 540 -1.84 -1.48 46.22
N TRP A 541 -1.50 -0.68 45.21
CA TRP A 541 -0.11 -0.36 44.87
C TRP A 541 0.63 0.26 46.04
N TRP A 542 0.03 1.25 46.71
CA TRP A 542 0.65 1.95 47.84
C TRP A 542 0.70 1.12 49.13
N ARG A 543 -0.03 0.00 49.20
CA ARG A 543 0.02 -0.95 50.32
C ARG A 543 1.14 -1.97 50.17
N LEU A 544 1.76 -2.09 49.00
CA LEU A 544 2.85 -3.02 48.76
C LEU A 544 4.20 -2.44 49.25
N PRO A 545 5.04 -3.26 49.91
CA PRO A 545 6.44 -2.91 50.17
C PRO A 545 7.15 -2.47 48.89
N PHE A 546 8.15 -1.59 49.03
CA PHE A 546 8.91 -1.07 47.91
C PHE A 546 9.52 -2.20 47.06
N GLU A 547 10.05 -3.23 47.70
CA GLU A 547 10.67 -4.38 47.04
C GLU A 547 9.69 -5.11 46.12
N LEU A 548 8.43 -5.30 46.54
CA LEU A 548 7.41 -5.93 45.70
C LEU A 548 7.01 -5.03 44.54
N ARG A 549 6.96 -3.71 44.74
CA ARG A 549 6.69 -2.76 43.66
C ARG A 549 7.80 -2.79 42.61
N GLU A 550 9.06 -2.80 43.03
CA GLU A 550 10.21 -2.92 42.13
C GLU A 550 10.19 -4.25 41.37
N MET A 551 9.87 -5.37 42.04
CA MET A 551 9.73 -6.68 41.38
C MET A 551 8.60 -6.69 40.34
N ILE A 552 7.45 -6.10 40.65
CA ILE A 552 6.33 -5.99 39.70
C ILE A 552 6.73 -5.11 38.53
N TRP A 553 7.35 -3.96 38.78
CA TRP A 553 7.79 -3.03 37.75
C TRP A 553 8.81 -3.67 36.80
N ALA A 554 9.80 -4.38 37.35
CA ALA A 554 10.79 -5.13 36.58
C ALA A 554 10.15 -6.26 35.75
N ARG A 555 9.05 -6.87 36.24
CA ARG A 555 8.34 -7.95 35.52
C ARG A 555 7.45 -7.44 34.39
N LEU A 556 6.85 -6.26 34.55
CA LEU A 556 6.02 -5.61 33.54
C LEU A 556 6.86 -5.11 32.36
N ASP A 557 8.14 -4.76 32.61
CA ASP A 557 9.08 -4.28 31.61
C ASP A 557 8.47 -3.19 30.69
N PRO A 558 7.96 -2.09 31.27
CA PRO A 558 7.30 -1.04 30.50
C PRO A 558 8.25 -0.43 29.46
N MET A 559 7.69 0.01 28.34
CA MET A 559 8.44 0.67 27.28
C MET A 559 8.48 2.17 27.54
N SER A 560 9.67 2.71 27.79
CA SER A 560 9.89 4.15 27.87
C SER A 560 9.75 4.82 26.50
N GLU A 561 9.52 6.13 26.48
CA GLU A 561 9.41 6.90 25.23
C GLU A 561 10.70 6.84 24.41
N GLU A 562 11.86 6.93 25.06
CA GLU A 562 13.17 6.81 24.40
C GLU A 562 13.33 5.44 23.74
N GLN A 563 12.91 4.38 24.41
CA GLN A 563 12.98 3.03 23.88
C GLN A 563 12.00 2.82 22.72
N ALA A 564 10.78 3.37 22.81
CA ALA A 564 9.82 3.35 21.70
C ALA A 564 10.35 4.09 20.47
N LYS A 565 10.99 5.25 20.66
CA LYS A 565 11.65 6.02 19.58
C LYS A 565 12.79 5.24 18.95
N LYS A 566 13.60 4.53 19.75
CA LYS A 566 14.67 3.66 19.26
C LYS A 566 14.11 2.50 18.42
N TYR A 567 13.09 1.79 18.89
CA TYR A 567 12.46 0.72 18.11
C TYR A 567 11.85 1.23 16.82
N ARG A 568 11.25 2.42 16.81
CA ARG A 568 10.78 3.05 15.58
C ARG A 568 11.91 3.23 14.57
N GLU A 569 13.08 3.72 14.99
CA GLU A 569 14.22 3.89 14.09
C GLU A 569 14.73 2.55 13.53
N GLU A 570 14.77 1.50 14.36
CA GLU A 570 15.13 0.15 13.93
C GLU A 570 14.13 -0.41 12.91
N LEU A 571 12.84 -0.30 13.21
CA LEU A 571 11.74 -0.70 12.33
C LEU A 571 11.77 0.08 11.00
N MET A 572 12.03 1.40 11.02
CA MET A 572 12.15 2.21 9.81
C MET A 572 13.35 1.81 8.94
N LYS A 573 14.49 1.44 9.56
CA LYS A 573 15.65 0.92 8.84
C LYS A 573 15.33 -0.41 8.17
N GLU A 574 14.70 -1.33 8.89
CA GLU A 574 14.24 -2.61 8.37
C GLU A 574 13.33 -2.40 7.14
N ARG A 575 12.30 -1.56 7.27
CA ARG A 575 11.36 -1.28 6.18
C ARG A 575 11.98 -0.62 4.95
N THR A 576 12.98 0.23 5.15
CA THR A 576 13.73 0.81 4.03
C THR A 576 14.46 -0.27 3.22
N LEU A 577 14.99 -1.31 3.87
CA LEU A 577 15.61 -2.45 3.20
C LEU A 577 14.57 -3.26 2.44
N ILE A 578 13.39 -3.49 3.03
CA ILE A 578 12.33 -4.27 2.38
C ILE A 578 11.76 -3.55 1.16
N VAL A 579 11.63 -2.22 1.18
CA VAL A 579 11.24 -1.48 -0.03
C VAL A 579 12.20 -1.78 -1.18
N LYS A 580 13.51 -1.79 -0.91
CA LYS A 580 14.52 -2.21 -1.89
C LYS A 580 14.37 -3.68 -2.27
N THR A 581 14.10 -4.57 -1.31
CA THR A 581 13.87 -6.00 -1.58
C THR A 581 12.60 -6.23 -2.39
N VAL A 582 11.54 -5.44 -2.23
CA VAL A 582 10.34 -5.51 -3.06
C VAL A 582 10.69 -5.05 -4.47
N ASP A 583 11.39 -3.94 -4.61
CA ASP A 583 11.81 -3.43 -5.92
C ASP A 583 12.73 -4.43 -6.63
N GLU A 584 13.69 -5.04 -5.93
CA GLU A 584 14.56 -6.08 -6.47
C GLU A 584 13.79 -7.40 -6.66
N GLN A 585 13.35 -8.06 -5.60
CA GLN A 585 12.87 -9.45 -5.71
C GLN A 585 11.51 -9.58 -6.40
N ARG A 586 10.62 -8.59 -6.27
CA ARG A 586 9.29 -8.66 -6.89
C ARG A 586 9.26 -8.03 -8.28
N LEU A 587 9.86 -6.85 -8.44
CA LEU A 587 9.82 -6.14 -9.73
C LEU A 587 10.95 -6.60 -10.67
N TRP A 588 12.13 -6.97 -10.16
CA TRP A 588 13.24 -7.45 -11.00
C TRP A 588 13.11 -8.92 -11.38
N ARG A 589 12.74 -9.85 -10.48
CA ARG A 589 12.59 -11.27 -10.87
C ARG A 589 11.50 -11.47 -11.92
N ARG A 590 10.43 -10.68 -11.88
CA ARG A 590 9.41 -10.66 -12.94
C ARG A 590 9.96 -10.21 -14.29
N ALA A 591 11.08 -9.49 -14.32
CA ALA A 591 11.78 -9.10 -15.54
C ALA A 591 12.74 -10.17 -16.09
N GLN A 592 13.14 -11.17 -15.28
CA GLN A 592 14.27 -12.06 -15.62
C GLN A 592 13.92 -13.53 -15.89
N GLY A 593 12.66 -13.95 -15.87
CA GLY A 593 12.27 -15.33 -16.23
C GLY A 593 13.14 -16.42 -15.57
N GLU A 594 12.95 -16.68 -14.28
CA GLU A 594 13.47 -17.81 -13.48
C GLU A 594 14.95 -18.28 -13.56
N GLU A 595 15.90 -17.61 -14.22
CA GLU A 595 17.31 -18.10 -14.20
C GLU A 595 18.16 -17.64 -13.00
N ALA A 596 17.69 -16.67 -12.20
CA ALA A 596 18.47 -16.17 -11.06
C ALA A 596 18.24 -16.98 -9.78
N ARG A 597 18.81 -18.18 -9.68
CA ARG A 597 19.09 -18.79 -8.37
C ARG A 597 20.16 -17.94 -7.66
N PRO A 598 19.96 -17.54 -6.38
CA PRO A 598 20.97 -16.78 -5.68
C PRO A 598 22.24 -17.62 -5.52
N SER A 599 23.39 -17.05 -5.90
CA SER A 599 24.69 -17.57 -5.53
C SER A 599 24.79 -17.53 -4.00
N SER A 600 25.00 -18.70 -3.40
CA SER A 600 25.20 -18.87 -1.97
C SER A 600 26.54 -18.26 -1.54
N SER A 601 26.60 -16.95 -1.36
CA SER A 601 27.73 -16.32 -0.68
C SER A 601 27.35 -14.97 -0.10
N SER A 602 26.77 -14.96 1.10
CA SER A 602 27.11 -14.04 2.20
C SER A 602 26.03 -14.08 3.29
N CYS A 603 26.22 -14.95 4.27
CA CYS A 603 25.81 -14.75 5.66
C CYS A 603 26.27 -15.94 6.50
N SER A 604 27.56 -15.95 6.86
CA SER A 604 28.06 -16.78 7.95
C SER A 604 29.12 -16.01 8.72
N ALA A 605 28.67 -15.16 9.64
CA ALA A 605 29.52 -14.74 10.74
C ALA A 605 28.68 -14.23 11.91
N ALA A 606 28.91 -14.90 13.05
CA ALA A 606 28.74 -14.43 14.43
C ALA A 606 27.48 -14.91 15.18
N ALA A 607 27.67 -15.94 16.02
CA ALA A 607 27.46 -15.85 17.48
C ALA A 607 27.81 -17.19 18.16
N THR A 608 29.06 -17.32 18.62
CA THR A 608 29.41 -18.23 19.71
C THR A 608 30.22 -17.46 20.73
N ALA A 609 29.59 -17.07 21.83
CA ALA A 609 30.25 -16.61 23.03
C ALA A 609 29.48 -17.15 24.24
N SER A 610 30.07 -18.15 24.87
CA SER A 610 29.70 -18.67 26.18
C SER A 610 30.15 -17.69 27.27
N SER A 611 29.28 -17.40 28.24
CA SER A 611 29.72 -16.93 29.55
C SER A 611 28.90 -17.57 30.67
N SER A 612 29.63 -18.18 31.58
CA SER A 612 29.23 -18.74 32.86
C SER A 612 29.09 -17.65 33.93
N GLY A 613 28.14 -17.80 34.85
CA GLY A 613 28.05 -17.04 36.11
C GLY A 613 26.68 -17.21 36.77
N SER A 614 26.52 -18.24 37.58
CA SER A 614 26.50 -18.20 39.06
C SER A 614 25.12 -17.89 39.66
N ASP A 615 24.52 -18.96 40.18
CA ASP A 615 23.29 -19.01 40.96
C ASP A 615 23.32 -18.09 42.20
N GLY A 616 22.26 -17.31 42.36
CA GLY A 616 21.83 -16.73 43.63
C GLY A 616 20.37 -17.07 43.85
N ALA A 617 20.10 -18.10 44.67
CA ALA A 617 18.75 -18.49 45.04
C ALA A 617 18.08 -17.39 45.88
N VAL A 618 16.97 -16.85 45.38
CA VAL A 618 16.09 -15.95 46.13
C VAL A 618 14.75 -16.67 46.35
N ASP A 619 14.26 -16.53 47.57
CA ASP A 619 13.15 -17.24 48.20
C ASP A 619 11.85 -17.29 47.34
N GLY A 620 11.52 -18.49 46.84
CA GLY A 620 10.43 -18.72 45.87
C GLY A 620 9.01 -18.50 46.39
N GLY A 621 8.81 -18.34 47.70
CA GLY A 621 7.49 -18.11 48.30
C GLY A 621 6.94 -16.69 48.07
N LEU A 622 7.80 -15.68 48.12
CA LEU A 622 7.43 -14.28 47.88
C LEU A 622 7.28 -13.96 46.39
N ALA A 623 8.10 -14.60 45.54
CA ALA A 623 8.00 -14.46 44.09
C ALA A 623 6.68 -15.02 43.54
N LEU A 624 6.19 -16.15 44.08
CA LEU A 624 4.91 -16.74 43.67
C LEU A 624 3.71 -15.88 44.10
N GLN A 625 3.77 -15.29 45.30
CA GLN A 625 2.74 -14.35 45.78
C GLN A 625 2.75 -13.03 45.01
N ALA A 626 3.94 -12.52 44.67
CA ALA A 626 4.08 -11.37 43.77
C ALA A 626 3.55 -11.69 42.35
N LEU A 627 3.72 -12.93 41.88
CA LEU A 627 3.19 -13.42 40.61
C LEU A 627 1.66 -13.45 40.59
N GLU A 628 1.03 -14.04 41.61
CA GLU A 628 -0.43 -14.06 41.71
C GLU A 628 -1.02 -12.65 41.87
N LEU A 629 -0.30 -11.74 42.54
CA LEU A 629 -0.74 -10.37 42.71
C LEU A 629 -0.54 -9.53 41.43
N ALA A 630 0.57 -9.71 40.71
CA ALA A 630 0.81 -9.08 39.42
C ALA A 630 -0.18 -9.56 38.37
N GLN A 631 -0.52 -10.86 38.37
CA GLN A 631 -1.52 -11.42 37.47
C GLN A 631 -2.92 -10.91 37.80
N LYS A 632 -3.29 -10.81 39.09
CA LYS A 632 -4.54 -10.15 39.51
C LYS A 632 -4.56 -8.67 39.19
N LEU A 633 -3.44 -7.96 39.32
CA LEU A 633 -3.32 -6.56 38.90
C LEU A 633 -3.42 -6.41 37.39
N CYS A 634 -2.85 -7.30 36.58
CA CYS A 634 -3.02 -7.30 35.12
C CYS A 634 -4.46 -7.64 34.70
N GLU A 635 -5.11 -8.60 35.37
CA GLU A 635 -6.52 -8.92 35.15
C GLU A 635 -7.44 -7.78 35.59
N GLU A 636 -7.15 -7.11 36.71
CA GLU A 636 -7.86 -5.92 37.15
C GLU A 636 -7.52 -4.69 36.30
N LEU A 637 -6.32 -4.55 35.74
CA LEU A 637 -5.97 -3.52 34.75
C LEU A 637 -6.75 -3.74 33.45
N GLY A 638 -6.87 -5.00 33.02
CA GLY A 638 -7.74 -5.38 31.90
C GLY A 638 -9.21 -5.04 32.18
N LYS A 639 -9.69 -5.19 33.42
CA LYS A 639 -11.05 -4.81 33.83
C LYS A 639 -11.23 -3.32 34.06
N VAL A 640 -10.26 -2.61 34.63
CA VAL A 640 -10.33 -1.16 34.90
C VAL A 640 -10.25 -0.37 33.59
N LEU A 641 -9.42 -0.82 32.64
CA LEU A 641 -9.38 -0.27 31.29
C LEU A 641 -10.59 -0.69 30.43
N ALA A 642 -11.20 -1.86 30.68
CA ALA A 642 -12.44 -2.27 30.00
C ALA A 642 -13.74 -1.67 30.59
N VAL A 643 -13.78 -1.37 31.89
CA VAL A 643 -14.97 -0.85 32.58
C VAL A 643 -15.14 0.67 32.40
N ALA A 644 -14.09 1.38 31.97
CA ALA A 644 -14.21 2.80 31.62
C ALA A 644 -14.91 3.06 30.26
N GLY A 645 -15.25 2.00 29.49
CA GLY A 645 -15.71 2.10 28.11
C GLY A 645 -17.20 1.91 27.81
N HIS A 646 -18.07 1.50 28.75
CA HIS A 646 -19.53 1.46 28.52
C HIS A 646 -20.33 1.17 29.81
N PRO A 647 -21.22 2.06 30.27
CA PRO A 647 -22.16 1.76 31.35
C PRO A 647 -23.51 1.36 30.75
N GLU A 648 -23.64 0.17 30.15
CA GLU A 648 -24.94 -0.46 29.83
C GLU A 648 -24.78 -1.89 29.31
N ALA A 649 -24.44 -2.82 30.22
CA ALA A 649 -24.62 -4.25 30.02
C ALA A 649 -24.88 -4.92 31.38
N ARG A 650 -25.95 -4.48 32.03
CA ARG A 650 -26.55 -5.20 33.15
C ARG A 650 -28.04 -5.30 32.88
N GLU A 651 -28.43 -6.38 32.21
CA GLU A 651 -29.64 -7.17 32.44
C GLU A 651 -29.81 -8.11 31.25
N GLU A 652 -29.54 -9.41 31.46
CA GLU A 652 -30.38 -10.55 31.03
C GLU A 652 -29.59 -11.88 31.03
N GLY A 653 -30.00 -12.82 31.89
CA GLY A 653 -29.74 -14.27 31.81
C GLY A 653 -28.34 -14.76 32.22
N ALA A 654 -28.13 -15.79 33.04
CA ALA A 654 -29.04 -16.77 33.61
C ALA A 654 -28.38 -17.43 34.84
N LEU A 655 -29.25 -17.84 35.76
CA LEU A 655 -28.99 -18.68 36.94
C LEU A 655 -28.17 -19.94 36.62
N ILE A 656 -26.98 -20.08 37.23
CA ILE A 656 -26.43 -21.40 37.59
C ILE A 656 -25.82 -21.33 39.00
N ASP A 657 -26.45 -22.11 39.87
CA ASP A 657 -26.09 -22.63 41.19
C ASP A 657 -24.75 -22.21 41.82
N ASN A 658 -24.86 -21.43 42.90
CA ASN A 658 -23.75 -20.85 43.65
C ASN A 658 -23.81 -21.27 45.13
N SER A 659 -23.71 -22.59 45.40
CA SER A 659 -23.77 -23.13 46.76
C SER A 659 -22.49 -23.82 47.25
N ARG A 660 -21.35 -23.70 46.56
CA ARG A 660 -20.11 -24.42 46.96
C ARG A 660 -18.85 -23.58 47.22
N THR A 661 -18.87 -22.27 47.00
CA THR A 661 -17.67 -21.41 47.13
C THR A 661 -17.69 -20.47 48.34
N ARG A 662 -18.71 -20.53 49.21
CA ARG A 662 -18.79 -19.71 50.43
C ARG A 662 -18.12 -20.31 51.68
N ALA A 663 -17.48 -21.47 51.58
CA ALA A 663 -16.88 -22.15 52.73
C ALA A 663 -15.33 -22.11 52.80
N GLN A 664 -14.63 -21.48 51.85
CA GLN A 664 -13.16 -21.45 51.81
C GLN A 664 -12.52 -20.05 51.92
N ALA A 665 -13.30 -18.98 52.06
CA ALA A 665 -12.79 -17.61 52.21
C ALA A 665 -12.88 -17.08 53.66
N ARG A 666 -12.63 -17.94 54.66
CA ARG A 666 -12.60 -17.54 56.09
C ARG A 666 -11.46 -18.15 56.91
N ALA A 667 -10.42 -18.64 56.24
CA ALA A 667 -9.13 -18.92 56.85
C ALA A 667 -8.09 -18.13 56.04
N VAL A 668 -7.22 -17.38 56.72
CA VAL A 668 -6.37 -16.29 56.20
C VAL A 668 -7.08 -14.93 56.18
N ALA A 669 -7.51 -14.51 57.38
CA ALA A 669 -7.61 -13.11 57.79
C ALA A 669 -6.85 -12.96 59.11
#